data_AF-A0A261CJL8-F1
#
_entry.id   AF-A0A261CJL8-F1
#
_cell.length_a   1.000
_cell.length_b   1.000
_cell.length_c   1.000
_cell.angle_alpha   90.00
_cell.angle_beta   90.00
_cell.angle_gamma   90.00
#
_symmetry.space_group_name_H-M   'P 1'
#
loop_
_entity.id
_entity.type
_entity.pdbx_description
1 polymer ?
#
loop_
_entity_poly.entity_id
_entity_poly.type
_entity_poly.pdbx_seq_one_letter_code
_entity_poly.pdbx_strand_id
1 'polypeptide(L)'
;MSNAVFLLTLFVLAIHGGIELTDIQKIEEAFECDPTCWFREEIITYETIERWPANCTEVCGIMGFTNTADVPVFDLQYYFQNLKVLKGKIYIIGTQYASVEFLSTLEEIYCGPIKSLSFAGNPNLETFELGNLKNVSCEFSIYDNKRLDVSEFCEKHEGLALMAIDNNLKNCKGCIAGSFYTYQMSKFINCTSIVFGMKFYSFHIVNENPPMDFLEVKDIQNITGGLDLYETDLQNLSFFKSLENIKGSISVFNCLNLTRFAMPSLKFLTTNEPNFIISIENVHEDFCFTITEMKLFLESNVMFKSLKAKYCAKKTGEIACLFESLKNLESNCHEILGNVRINAGDEIYTDKLKNVTYIFGSLMIQNTSLADLTFLGNLQYVSSLHNSTIPLQLNSNKNLRDANLPSLKRVFSKTGYQISFQENGNSFLNSSACLDLTERTLATNTLSNPFYFMIYLFVILFSVFIQYTNCAKELTDYEKIAKAYECDPNCWFRENEVNSTTINKWPQNCSDVCGMMQFTQTADIPVFELQNYFRNLKVFKGSISFYNTQYASIEFLAPLEEVHCDVCKFLNFIALLHYRVSHSVNIFEFNLNANLEMLNFENLTKITCSFYAYNNIRLDATEFCDRFGDLNVMFIYDNFKSCKGCIVQNLYNFELYKYQGCTSIINAMYFYAFWTDNNPPVDMSPLNSVQNISGCLNFYDTDLKNFSFFESLENLRSNQYFDYDINIYQCFNLTRFGIPSLKTISTTRTHFLMNVFGVHDDFCFTTSEMHLFLENNVLFDNLHGKYCYNETEESVCIFENMSSLESNCTDILGPVHINSGEEIYKEKLRNVRNIYGLLIIQDTDLIDLNFLENLKYIAVLNDSTVPFQLISNKQLQSVSLPNLKRVFSKGLYQVSFVDNGSDILNSTACLDLMENLFDTHVIFNGRECEAIDRVRDEENGSVINYFNVRVVLLILFVCFI
;
A
#
# COMPACT_ATOMS: atom_id res chain seq x y z
N MET A 1 -2.54 13.50 -27.39
CA MET A 1 -1.62 13.92 -26.30
C MET A 1 -2.14 15.10 -25.48
N SER A 2 -3.47 15.28 -25.34
CA SER A 2 -4.06 16.45 -24.67
C SER A 2 -5.01 16.11 -23.50
N ASN A 3 -5.10 14.82 -23.13
CA ASN A 3 -5.99 14.35 -22.05
C ASN A 3 -5.23 13.87 -20.81
N ALA A 4 -3.89 13.92 -20.80
CA ALA A 4 -3.08 13.54 -19.63
C ALA A 4 -2.89 14.73 -18.66
N VAL A 5 -2.89 15.96 -19.18
CA VAL A 5 -2.58 17.19 -18.44
C VAL A 5 -3.77 17.68 -17.58
N PHE A 6 -5.02 17.35 -17.95
CA PHE A 6 -6.20 17.81 -17.20
C PHE A 6 -6.54 16.95 -15.96
N LEU A 7 -5.99 15.74 -15.87
CA LEU A 7 -6.14 14.86 -14.70
C LEU A 7 -5.06 15.11 -13.63
N LEU A 8 -3.94 15.75 -13.99
CA LEU A 8 -2.88 16.10 -13.05
C LEU A 8 -3.23 17.33 -12.20
N THR A 9 -3.92 18.33 -12.77
CA THR A 9 -4.21 19.60 -12.07
C THR A 9 -5.26 19.49 -10.96
N LEU A 10 -6.14 18.47 -11.00
CA LEU A 10 -7.10 18.22 -9.91
C LEU A 10 -6.50 17.44 -8.73
N PHE A 11 -5.35 16.81 -8.90
CA PHE A 11 -4.68 16.07 -7.82
C PHE A 11 -3.80 16.97 -6.93
N VAL A 12 -3.39 18.14 -7.42
CA VAL A 12 -2.42 19.03 -6.74
C VAL A 12 -3.05 19.97 -5.71
N LEU A 13 -4.36 20.25 -5.81
CA LEU A 13 -5.05 21.10 -4.85
C LEU A 13 -5.50 20.37 -3.58
N ALA A 14 -5.36 19.03 -3.51
CA ALA A 14 -5.75 18.24 -2.34
C ALA A 14 -4.60 18.01 -1.34
N ILE A 15 -3.37 18.46 -1.62
CA ILE A 15 -2.17 18.06 -0.84
C ILE A 15 -1.54 19.23 -0.06
N HIS A 16 -2.14 20.43 -0.07
CA HIS A 16 -1.44 21.62 0.42
C HIS A 16 -2.18 22.41 1.50
N GLY A 17 -1.79 22.12 2.76
CA GLY A 17 -1.91 23.05 3.88
C GLY A 17 -3.03 22.75 4.88
N GLY A 18 -2.97 21.60 5.55
CA GLY A 18 -3.75 21.40 6.78
C GLY A 18 -3.09 22.15 7.93
N ILE A 19 -3.70 23.24 8.39
CA ILE A 19 -3.41 23.79 9.72
C ILE A 19 -3.72 22.67 10.73
N GLU A 20 -2.81 22.33 11.64
CA GLU A 20 -3.12 21.31 12.64
C GLU A 20 -4.13 21.88 13.63
N LEU A 21 -5.35 21.36 13.55
CA LEU A 21 -6.47 21.83 14.35
C LEU A 21 -6.42 21.17 15.74
N THR A 22 -6.63 21.96 16.79
CA THR A 22 -6.86 21.43 18.15
C THR A 22 -8.08 20.52 18.16
N ASP A 23 -8.24 19.67 19.18
CA ASP A 23 -9.44 18.82 19.29
C ASP A 23 -10.73 19.67 19.28
N ILE A 24 -10.73 20.86 19.88
CA ILE A 24 -11.88 21.78 19.79
C ILE A 24 -12.08 22.27 18.35
N GLN A 25 -11.01 22.67 17.63
CA GLN A 25 -11.11 23.13 16.24
C GLN A 25 -11.52 22.00 15.29
N LYS A 26 -11.08 20.77 15.54
CA LYS A 26 -11.51 19.56 14.81
C LYS A 26 -13.00 19.29 15.01
N ILE A 27 -13.52 19.53 16.22
CA ILE A 27 -14.97 19.45 16.48
C ILE A 27 -15.70 20.60 15.75
N GLU A 28 -15.16 21.82 15.80
CA GLU A 28 -15.75 22.98 15.10
C GLU A 28 -15.84 22.79 13.59
N GLU A 29 -14.84 22.16 12.96
CA GLU A 29 -14.88 21.84 11.53
C GLU A 29 -15.79 20.65 11.21
N ALA A 30 -15.82 19.64 12.09
CA ALA A 30 -16.59 18.43 11.85
C ALA A 30 -18.09 18.62 12.11
N PHE A 31 -18.47 19.58 12.96
CA PHE A 31 -19.84 19.70 13.47
C PHE A 31 -20.36 21.14 13.53
N GLU A 32 -21.54 21.35 12.96
CA GLU A 32 -22.34 22.56 13.18
C GLU A 32 -23.14 22.43 14.48
N CYS A 33 -22.96 23.41 15.39
CA CYS A 33 -23.48 23.40 16.75
C CYS A 33 -24.02 24.77 17.18
N ASP A 34 -25.09 24.80 17.99
CA ASP A 34 -25.62 26.06 18.55
C ASP A 34 -24.54 26.77 19.39
N PRO A 35 -24.18 28.03 19.09
CA PRO A 35 -23.17 28.79 19.82
C PRO A 35 -23.35 28.85 21.33
N THR A 36 -24.60 28.76 21.82
CA THR A 36 -24.95 28.78 23.25
C THR A 36 -24.86 27.42 23.93
N CYS A 37 -24.76 26.33 23.15
CA CYS A 37 -24.62 24.95 23.61
C CYS A 37 -23.21 24.39 23.38
N TRP A 38 -22.21 25.27 23.52
CA TRP A 38 -20.80 24.90 23.49
C TRP A 38 -20.22 24.81 24.90
N PHE A 39 -19.43 23.76 25.12
CA PHE A 39 -18.51 23.69 26.24
C PHE A 39 -17.08 23.67 25.71
N ARG A 40 -16.35 24.77 25.93
CA ARG A 40 -15.03 25.04 25.31
C ARG A 40 -13.85 24.75 26.25
N GLU A 41 -14.12 24.11 27.37
CA GLU A 41 -13.09 23.67 28.30
C GLU A 41 -12.74 22.21 28.00
N GLU A 42 -11.49 21.83 28.20
CA GLU A 42 -11.03 20.46 27.93
C GLU A 42 -11.20 19.52 29.12
N ILE A 43 -11.24 20.06 30.35
CA ILE A 43 -11.28 19.32 31.62
C ILE A 43 -12.39 19.89 32.51
N ILE A 44 -13.14 19.00 33.16
CA ILE A 44 -14.23 19.33 34.08
C ILE A 44 -13.74 19.29 35.53
N THR A 45 -13.80 20.45 36.20
CA THR A 45 -13.53 20.67 37.63
C THR A 45 -14.58 21.62 38.20
N TYR A 46 -14.58 21.88 39.51
CA TYR A 46 -15.46 22.91 40.08
C TYR A 46 -15.28 24.31 39.45
N GLU A 47 -14.09 24.63 38.93
CA GLU A 47 -13.82 25.91 38.27
C GLU A 47 -14.44 26.00 36.87
N THR A 48 -14.48 24.88 36.14
CA THR A 48 -14.93 24.88 34.74
C THR A 48 -16.39 24.44 34.58
N ILE A 49 -16.92 23.61 35.49
CA ILE A 49 -18.28 23.08 35.39
C ILE A 49 -19.36 24.18 35.46
N GLU A 50 -19.08 25.32 36.10
CA GLU A 50 -20.00 26.46 36.12
C GLU A 50 -20.28 27.04 34.72
N ARG A 51 -19.41 26.79 33.74
CA ARG A 51 -19.58 27.21 32.32
C ARG A 51 -20.35 26.18 31.49
N TRP A 52 -20.77 25.06 32.09
CA TRP A 52 -21.50 24.03 31.38
C TRP A 52 -22.88 24.53 30.90
N PRO A 53 -23.26 24.31 29.63
CA PRO A 53 -24.54 24.74 29.10
C PRO A 53 -25.70 23.83 29.57
N ALA A 54 -26.06 23.92 30.85
CA ALA A 54 -26.99 22.98 31.53
C ALA A 54 -28.41 22.91 30.93
N ASN A 55 -28.83 23.91 30.15
CA ASN A 55 -30.15 23.94 29.51
C ASN A 55 -30.17 23.25 28.12
N CYS A 56 -29.02 22.80 27.62
CA CYS A 56 -28.90 22.22 26.28
C CYS A 56 -29.10 20.69 26.29
N THR A 57 -29.74 20.19 25.23
CA THR A 57 -29.94 18.75 25.00
C THR A 57 -28.92 18.14 24.05
N GLU A 58 -28.39 18.95 23.13
CA GLU A 58 -27.23 18.63 22.31
C GLU A 58 -26.11 19.59 22.71
N VAL A 59 -24.92 19.05 22.99
CA VAL A 59 -23.75 19.85 23.38
C VAL A 59 -22.57 19.46 22.51
N CYS A 60 -21.82 20.48 22.09
CA CYS A 60 -20.55 20.29 21.41
C CYS A 60 -19.41 20.69 22.32
N GLY A 61 -18.41 19.81 22.41
CA GLY A 61 -17.29 20.03 23.32
C GLY A 61 -16.69 18.73 23.83
N ILE A 62 -15.83 18.89 24.83
CA ILE A 62 -15.02 17.82 25.40
C ILE A 62 -15.43 17.60 26.86
N MET A 63 -15.69 16.35 27.24
CA MET A 63 -15.93 15.95 28.62
C MET A 63 -14.71 15.18 29.14
N GLY A 64 -13.73 15.92 29.68
CA GLY A 64 -12.51 15.36 30.25
C GLY A 64 -12.55 15.25 31.77
N PHE A 65 -12.40 14.04 32.29
CA PHE A 65 -12.23 13.77 33.72
C PHE A 65 -10.94 13.00 33.96
N THR A 66 -10.09 13.53 34.84
CA THR A 66 -8.78 12.94 35.17
C THR A 66 -8.68 12.68 36.67
N ASN A 67 -7.49 12.31 37.16
CA ASN A 67 -7.21 12.19 38.59
C ASN A 67 -7.41 13.49 39.39
N THR A 68 -7.60 14.64 38.74
CA THR A 68 -7.91 15.93 39.39
C THR A 68 -9.42 16.19 39.49
N ALA A 69 -10.28 15.27 39.05
CA ALA A 69 -11.72 15.44 39.12
C ALA A 69 -12.19 15.59 40.58
N ASP A 70 -12.79 16.74 40.89
CA ASP A 70 -13.17 17.16 42.24
C ASP A 70 -14.69 17.35 42.40
N VAL A 71 -15.46 17.32 41.30
CA VAL A 71 -16.92 17.49 41.30
C VAL A 71 -17.62 16.17 41.66
N PRO A 72 -18.47 16.11 42.71
CA PRO A 72 -19.24 14.93 43.07
C PRO A 72 -20.26 14.50 42.00
N VAL A 73 -20.55 13.20 41.94
CA VAL A 73 -21.50 12.60 40.97
C VAL A 73 -22.88 13.28 40.99
N PHE A 74 -23.40 13.64 42.16
CA PHE A 74 -24.70 14.30 42.30
C PHE A 74 -24.74 15.68 41.62
N ASP A 75 -23.66 16.45 41.71
CA ASP A 75 -23.57 17.75 41.06
C ASP A 75 -23.47 17.56 39.54
N LEU A 76 -22.66 16.60 39.06
CA LEU A 76 -22.56 16.27 37.63
C LEU A 76 -23.91 15.84 37.04
N GLN A 77 -24.70 15.04 37.76
CA GLN A 77 -26.06 14.68 37.36
C GLN A 77 -26.94 15.90 37.15
N TYR A 78 -26.86 16.90 38.03
CA TYR A 78 -27.63 18.13 37.88
C TYR A 78 -27.20 18.93 36.64
N TYR A 79 -25.90 19.04 36.37
CA TYR A 79 -25.40 19.75 35.17
C TYR A 79 -25.74 19.02 33.87
N PHE A 80 -25.70 17.69 33.85
CA PHE A 80 -25.90 16.88 32.64
C PHE A 80 -27.33 16.36 32.46
N GLN A 81 -28.27 16.67 33.36
CA GLN A 81 -29.64 16.14 33.36
C GLN A 81 -30.41 16.29 32.02
N ASN A 82 -30.05 17.30 31.21
CA ASN A 82 -30.70 17.55 29.92
C ASN A 82 -29.94 16.97 28.72
N LEU A 83 -28.69 16.54 28.90
CA LEU A 83 -27.80 16.11 27.82
C LEU A 83 -28.27 14.79 27.21
N LYS A 84 -28.49 14.79 25.89
CA LYS A 84 -28.89 13.61 25.09
C LYS A 84 -27.94 13.31 23.95
N VAL A 85 -27.32 14.33 23.36
CA VAL A 85 -26.39 14.16 22.23
C VAL A 85 -25.10 14.89 22.54
N LEU A 86 -23.98 14.18 22.39
CA LEU A 86 -22.65 14.78 22.43
C LEU A 86 -22.01 14.69 21.04
N LYS A 87 -21.62 15.84 20.51
CA LYS A 87 -20.73 15.94 19.35
C LYS A 87 -19.35 16.34 19.85
N GLY A 88 -18.45 15.37 19.96
CA GLY A 88 -17.14 15.56 20.55
C GLY A 88 -16.63 14.32 21.29
N LYS A 89 -15.90 14.54 22.39
CA LYS A 89 -15.06 13.51 23.02
C LYS A 89 -15.39 13.36 24.51
N ILE A 90 -15.34 12.13 25.02
CA ILE A 90 -15.39 11.82 26.47
C ILE A 90 -14.17 11.00 26.85
N TYR A 91 -13.50 11.40 27.93
CA TYR A 91 -12.48 10.56 28.56
C TYR A 91 -12.56 10.65 30.09
N ILE A 92 -12.56 9.49 30.76
CA ILE A 92 -12.62 9.34 32.22
C ILE A 92 -11.48 8.44 32.66
N ILE A 93 -10.41 9.06 33.16
CA ILE A 93 -9.13 8.39 33.38
C ILE A 93 -8.65 8.61 34.81
N GLY A 94 -8.37 7.51 35.53
CA GLY A 94 -7.75 7.57 36.86
C GLY A 94 -8.60 8.24 37.94
N THR A 95 -9.92 8.33 37.73
CA THR A 95 -10.84 9.02 38.63
C THR A 95 -11.23 8.16 39.83
N GLN A 96 -11.76 8.78 40.89
CA GLN A 96 -12.26 8.08 42.08
C GLN A 96 -13.75 7.75 42.02
N TYR A 97 -14.42 8.02 40.89
CA TYR A 97 -15.86 7.79 40.75
C TYR A 97 -16.21 6.30 40.83
N ALA A 98 -17.34 6.00 41.47
CA ALA A 98 -17.89 4.65 41.56
C ALA A 98 -18.87 4.32 40.43
N SER A 99 -19.37 5.34 39.72
CA SER A 99 -20.35 5.21 38.63
C SER A 99 -20.20 6.36 37.64
N VAL A 100 -20.62 6.12 36.40
CA VAL A 100 -20.77 7.13 35.33
C VAL A 100 -22.24 7.48 35.07
N GLU A 101 -23.14 7.22 36.03
CA GLU A 101 -24.59 7.45 35.95
C GLU A 101 -24.98 8.91 35.59
N PHE A 102 -24.08 9.87 35.79
CA PHE A 102 -24.28 11.24 35.34
C PHE A 102 -24.37 11.39 33.82
N LEU A 103 -23.99 10.35 33.05
CA LEU A 103 -24.16 10.27 31.59
C LEU A 103 -25.38 9.42 31.17
N SER A 104 -26.22 8.98 32.10
CA SER A 104 -27.33 8.05 31.83
C SER A 104 -28.38 8.57 30.83
N THR A 105 -28.49 9.88 30.65
CA THR A 105 -29.40 10.52 29.69
C THR A 105 -28.86 10.55 28.26
N LEU A 106 -27.58 10.24 28.06
CA LEU A 106 -26.91 10.31 26.77
C LEU A 106 -27.42 9.20 25.83
N GLU A 107 -27.87 9.61 24.65
CA GLU A 107 -28.45 8.75 23.61
C GLU A 107 -27.50 8.54 22.42
N GLU A 108 -26.72 9.55 22.04
CA GLU A 108 -25.87 9.50 20.84
C GLU A 108 -24.53 10.22 21.04
N ILE A 109 -23.46 9.62 20.51
CA ILE A 109 -22.12 10.20 20.52
C ILE A 109 -21.55 10.21 19.11
N TYR A 110 -21.24 11.42 18.63
CA TYR A 110 -20.58 11.65 17.36
C TYR A 110 -19.19 12.22 17.60
N CYS A 111 -18.15 11.43 17.35
CA CYS A 111 -16.77 11.79 17.71
C CYS A 111 -16.04 12.53 16.57
N GLY A 112 -16.58 12.45 15.35
CA GLY A 112 -16.01 13.09 14.17
C GLY A 112 -14.60 12.56 13.88
N PRO A 113 -13.62 13.42 13.54
CA PRO A 113 -12.24 13.00 13.29
C PRO A 113 -11.48 12.57 14.56
N ILE A 114 -12.05 12.80 15.75
CA ILE A 114 -11.40 12.54 17.04
C ILE A 114 -11.79 11.15 17.51
N LYS A 115 -10.95 10.17 17.17
CA LYS A 115 -11.25 8.74 17.34
C LYS A 115 -10.92 8.21 18.73
N SER A 116 -11.48 8.75 19.82
CA SER A 116 -11.35 8.06 21.12
C SER A 116 -12.42 8.41 22.15
N LEU A 117 -13.07 7.37 22.68
CA LEU A 117 -13.84 7.39 23.92
C LEU A 117 -13.17 6.43 24.91
N SER A 118 -12.76 6.91 26.10
CA SER A 118 -11.92 6.11 27.01
C SER A 118 -12.36 6.17 28.47
N PHE A 119 -12.48 4.98 29.09
CA PHE A 119 -12.74 4.78 30.52
C PHE A 119 -11.65 3.88 31.08
N ALA A 120 -10.61 4.48 31.66
CA ALA A 120 -9.36 3.80 31.94
C ALA A 120 -8.90 3.96 33.40
N GLY A 121 -8.56 2.84 34.03
CA GLY A 121 -7.86 2.85 35.31
C GLY A 121 -8.62 3.53 36.45
N ASN A 122 -9.95 3.42 36.48
CA ASN A 122 -10.77 3.98 37.54
C ASN A 122 -10.95 2.93 38.66
N PRO A 123 -10.22 3.03 39.80
CA PRO A 123 -10.14 1.95 40.79
C PRO A 123 -11.47 1.65 41.50
N ASN A 124 -12.38 2.62 41.57
CA ASN A 124 -13.65 2.49 42.29
C ASN A 124 -14.85 2.25 41.37
N LEU A 125 -14.68 2.32 40.05
CA LEU A 125 -15.79 2.26 39.09
C LEU A 125 -16.44 0.87 39.11
N GLU A 126 -17.70 0.81 39.53
CA GLU A 126 -18.46 -0.41 39.77
C GLU A 126 -19.58 -0.61 38.72
N THR A 127 -20.26 0.47 38.34
CA THR A 127 -21.37 0.43 37.36
C THR A 127 -21.10 1.28 36.12
N PHE A 128 -21.59 0.79 34.97
CA PHE A 128 -21.42 1.44 33.67
C PHE A 128 -22.78 1.79 33.04
N GLU A 129 -23.39 2.88 33.52
CA GLU A 129 -24.78 3.21 33.19
C GLU A 129 -24.93 4.23 32.04
N LEU A 130 -24.65 3.78 30.81
CA LEU A 130 -24.98 4.50 29.56
C LEU A 130 -26.24 3.90 28.92
N GLY A 131 -27.31 3.76 29.71
CA GLY A 131 -28.46 2.91 29.37
C GLY A 131 -29.33 3.40 28.22
N ASN A 132 -29.24 4.67 27.82
CA ASN A 132 -30.00 5.23 26.72
C ASN A 132 -29.20 5.33 25.41
N LEU A 133 -27.93 4.89 25.41
CA LEU A 133 -27.02 5.02 24.29
C LEU A 133 -27.46 4.12 23.13
N LYS A 134 -27.72 4.70 21.97
CA LYS A 134 -28.21 4.02 20.77
C LYS A 134 -27.17 4.00 19.66
N ASN A 135 -26.31 5.01 19.60
CA ASN A 135 -25.38 5.17 18.50
C ASN A 135 -24.05 5.79 18.98
N VAL A 136 -22.94 5.22 18.51
CA VAL A 136 -21.59 5.70 18.77
C VAL A 136 -20.79 5.60 17.48
N SER A 137 -20.27 6.73 17.01
CA SER A 137 -19.56 6.80 15.73
C SER A 137 -18.05 6.50 15.82
N CYS A 138 -17.54 6.10 16.99
CA CYS A 138 -16.11 5.87 17.21
C CYS A 138 -15.80 4.67 18.13
N GLU A 139 -14.53 4.27 18.18
CA GLU A 139 -14.04 3.18 19.01
C GLU A 139 -14.17 3.47 20.51
N PHE A 140 -14.49 2.42 21.27
CA PHE A 140 -14.84 2.47 22.68
C PHE A 140 -13.84 1.66 23.52
N SER A 141 -13.14 2.30 24.45
CA SER A 141 -12.13 1.62 25.28
C SER A 141 -12.52 1.62 26.76
N ILE A 142 -12.66 0.43 27.35
CA ILE A 142 -12.93 0.22 28.79
C ILE A 142 -11.90 -0.75 29.34
N TYR A 143 -10.89 -0.24 30.03
CA TYR A 143 -9.83 -1.11 30.54
C TYR A 143 -9.36 -0.73 31.94
N ASP A 144 -8.87 -1.75 32.64
CA ASP A 144 -8.28 -1.63 33.98
C ASP A 144 -9.23 -1.08 35.06
N ASN A 145 -10.54 -1.23 34.90
CA ASN A 145 -11.53 -0.87 35.93
C ASN A 145 -11.87 -2.10 36.77
N LYS A 146 -11.05 -2.37 37.80
CA LYS A 146 -11.04 -3.63 38.56
C LYS A 146 -12.35 -4.03 39.25
N ARG A 147 -13.28 -3.09 39.37
CA ARG A 147 -14.59 -3.30 40.02
C ARG A 147 -15.76 -3.26 39.05
N LEU A 148 -15.52 -3.01 37.76
CA LEU A 148 -16.58 -2.75 36.78
C LEU A 148 -17.14 -4.01 36.14
N ASP A 149 -18.45 -4.21 36.23
CA ASP A 149 -19.19 -5.22 35.47
C ASP A 149 -19.77 -4.59 34.19
N VAL A 150 -19.19 -4.92 33.02
CA VAL A 150 -19.60 -4.39 31.71
C VAL A 150 -20.57 -5.36 30.99
N SER A 151 -20.85 -6.53 31.57
CA SER A 151 -21.55 -7.61 30.86
C SER A 151 -22.97 -7.20 30.39
N GLU A 152 -23.74 -6.52 31.24
CA GLU A 152 -25.08 -6.02 30.91
C GLU A 152 -25.04 -4.95 29.82
N PHE A 153 -24.03 -4.08 29.84
CA PHE A 153 -23.84 -3.07 28.81
C PHE A 153 -23.61 -3.73 27.44
N CYS A 154 -22.77 -4.77 27.38
CA CYS A 154 -22.53 -5.52 26.14
C CYS A 154 -23.78 -6.24 25.62
N GLU A 155 -24.60 -6.82 26.51
CA GLU A 155 -25.83 -7.51 26.13
C GLU A 155 -26.87 -6.53 25.54
N LYS A 156 -26.98 -5.34 26.13
CA LYS A 156 -27.95 -4.32 25.70
C LYS A 156 -27.54 -3.60 24.41
N HIS A 157 -26.24 -3.55 24.11
CA HIS A 157 -25.67 -2.78 23.01
C HIS A 157 -24.90 -3.64 22.00
N GLU A 158 -25.30 -4.91 21.85
CA GLU A 158 -24.69 -5.86 20.92
C GLU A 158 -24.67 -5.31 19.48
N GLY A 159 -23.47 -4.99 18.98
CA GLY A 159 -23.25 -4.46 17.63
C GLY A 159 -22.99 -2.95 17.52
N LEU A 160 -22.87 -2.22 18.64
CA LEU A 160 -22.31 -0.85 18.64
C LEU A 160 -20.77 -0.88 18.64
N ALA A 161 -20.15 -0.18 17.69
CA ALA A 161 -18.71 0.14 17.55
C ALA A 161 -17.66 -0.98 17.77
N LEU A 162 -16.40 -0.70 17.43
CA LEU A 162 -15.27 -1.51 17.89
C LEU A 162 -15.07 -1.23 19.39
N MET A 163 -15.07 -2.26 20.23
CA MET A 163 -14.89 -2.10 21.68
C MET A 163 -13.66 -2.85 22.17
N ALA A 164 -12.74 -2.15 22.81
CA ALA A 164 -11.60 -2.72 23.53
C ALA A 164 -11.95 -2.80 25.02
N ILE A 165 -12.39 -3.98 25.47
CA ILE A 165 -12.83 -4.21 26.85
C ILE A 165 -11.96 -5.28 27.48
N ASP A 166 -11.12 -4.89 28.43
CA ASP A 166 -10.22 -5.83 29.10
C ASP A 166 -9.98 -5.46 30.57
N ASN A 167 -9.60 -6.47 31.36
CA ASN A 167 -9.16 -6.29 32.74
C ASN A 167 -10.17 -5.61 33.70
N ASN A 168 -11.47 -5.75 33.42
CA ASN A 168 -12.57 -5.32 34.28
C ASN A 168 -13.08 -6.48 35.18
N LEU A 169 -14.00 -6.22 36.11
CA LEU A 169 -14.58 -7.26 37.00
C LEU A 169 -15.35 -8.32 36.19
N LYS A 170 -16.13 -7.90 35.19
CA LYS A 170 -16.74 -8.78 34.18
C LYS A 170 -16.80 -8.10 32.80
N ASN A 171 -16.48 -8.86 31.75
CA ASN A 171 -16.49 -8.42 30.35
C ASN A 171 -17.71 -9.02 29.60
N CYS A 172 -17.82 -8.76 28.28
CA CYS A 172 -18.90 -9.25 27.41
C CYS A 172 -19.00 -10.78 27.33
N LYS A 173 -20.21 -11.30 27.06
CA LYS A 173 -20.48 -12.74 26.88
C LYS A 173 -20.10 -13.22 25.47
N GLY A 174 -19.37 -14.33 25.38
CA GLY A 174 -18.84 -14.88 24.13
C GLY A 174 -17.32 -14.74 24.05
N CYS A 175 -16.70 -15.38 23.07
CA CYS A 175 -15.26 -15.27 22.91
C CYS A 175 -14.93 -14.06 22.03
N ILE A 176 -14.00 -13.24 22.51
CA ILE A 176 -13.46 -12.10 21.76
C ILE A 176 -12.34 -12.65 20.88
N ALA A 177 -12.48 -12.53 19.56
CA ALA A 177 -11.47 -13.01 18.61
C ALA A 177 -10.57 -11.88 18.09
N GLY A 178 -11.14 -10.75 17.65
CA GLY A 178 -10.35 -9.63 17.11
C GLY A 178 -9.42 -10.07 15.96
N SER A 179 -8.17 -9.57 15.96
CA SER A 179 -7.10 -10.04 15.07
C SER A 179 -6.49 -11.34 15.62
N PHE A 180 -6.58 -12.41 14.84
CA PHE A 180 -6.32 -13.78 15.29
C PHE A 180 -4.85 -14.20 15.09
N TYR A 181 -4.19 -14.66 16.16
CA TYR A 181 -2.86 -15.26 16.12
C TYR A 181 -2.85 -16.67 16.74
N THR A 182 -1.92 -17.51 16.28
CA THR A 182 -1.87 -18.97 16.46
C THR A 182 -1.82 -19.44 17.93
N TYR A 183 -1.16 -18.67 18.80
CA TYR A 183 -0.99 -18.98 20.23
C TYR A 183 -2.26 -18.78 21.08
N GLN A 184 -3.35 -18.28 20.47
CA GLN A 184 -4.59 -17.97 21.18
C GLN A 184 -5.69 -19.04 21.02
N MET A 185 -5.42 -20.14 20.31
CA MET A 185 -6.46 -21.09 19.86
C MET A 185 -7.16 -21.85 21.00
N SER A 186 -6.43 -22.11 22.11
CA SER A 186 -6.99 -22.73 23.32
C SER A 186 -8.12 -21.92 23.96
N LYS A 187 -8.20 -20.60 23.69
CA LYS A 187 -9.26 -19.73 24.21
C LYS A 187 -10.63 -20.05 23.60
N PHE A 188 -10.69 -20.78 22.48
CA PHE A 188 -11.94 -21.11 21.78
C PHE A 188 -12.50 -22.49 22.16
N ILE A 189 -11.81 -23.26 23.00
CA ILE A 189 -12.32 -24.53 23.50
C ILE A 189 -13.66 -24.30 24.22
N ASN A 190 -14.71 -25.04 23.80
CA ASN A 190 -16.10 -24.90 24.25
C ASN A 190 -16.78 -23.57 23.89
N CYS A 191 -16.23 -22.81 22.95
CA CYS A 191 -16.86 -21.59 22.45
C CYS A 191 -17.89 -21.88 21.36
N THR A 192 -19.10 -21.32 21.50
CA THR A 192 -20.19 -21.47 20.52
C THR A 192 -20.49 -20.18 19.75
N SER A 193 -20.02 -19.02 20.24
CA SER A 193 -20.28 -17.71 19.65
C SER A 193 -19.06 -16.80 19.74
N ILE A 194 -18.70 -16.21 18.60
CA ILE A 194 -17.66 -15.17 18.50
C ILE A 194 -18.31 -13.80 18.46
N VAL A 195 -17.77 -12.89 19.28
CA VAL A 195 -18.13 -11.46 19.29
C VAL A 195 -16.96 -10.63 18.77
N PHE A 196 -17.29 -9.51 18.12
CA PHE A 196 -16.33 -8.54 17.52
C PHE A 196 -15.58 -9.02 16.27
N GLY A 197 -16.20 -9.92 15.51
CA GLY A 197 -15.68 -10.43 14.25
C GLY A 197 -14.53 -11.41 14.44
N MET A 198 -14.22 -12.15 13.39
CA MET A 198 -13.14 -13.12 13.38
C MET A 198 -12.22 -12.82 12.20
N LYS A 199 -10.97 -12.44 12.48
CA LYS A 199 -10.02 -12.03 11.44
C LYS A 199 -8.78 -12.90 11.41
N PHE A 200 -8.61 -13.68 10.36
CA PHE A 200 -7.41 -14.46 10.11
C PHE A 200 -6.43 -13.62 9.28
N TYR A 201 -5.36 -13.10 9.90
CA TYR A 201 -4.31 -12.32 9.22
C TYR A 201 -2.99 -13.09 9.21
N SER A 202 -2.36 -13.24 8.04
CA SER A 202 -1.06 -13.88 7.85
C SER A 202 -0.98 -15.24 8.56
N PHE A 203 -2.07 -16.00 8.44
CA PHE A 203 -2.30 -17.27 9.14
C PHE A 203 -1.78 -18.41 8.27
N HIS A 204 -0.57 -18.90 8.58
CA HIS A 204 0.18 -19.85 7.76
C HIS A 204 0.59 -21.10 8.55
N ILE A 205 -0.37 -22.00 8.81
CA ILE A 205 -0.19 -23.10 9.78
C ILE A 205 -0.71 -24.46 9.29
N VAL A 206 -1.27 -24.52 8.08
CA VAL A 206 -1.81 -25.79 7.53
C VAL A 206 -0.66 -26.74 7.13
N ASN A 207 0.54 -26.20 6.91
CA ASN A 207 1.75 -26.97 6.56
C ASN A 207 2.73 -27.18 7.73
N GLU A 208 2.32 -26.92 8.98
CA GLU A 208 3.12 -27.33 10.14
C GLU A 208 3.10 -28.85 10.32
N ASN A 209 4.12 -29.39 10.99
CA ASN A 209 4.18 -30.83 11.28
C ASN A 209 4.24 -31.02 12.80
N PRO A 210 3.14 -31.47 13.44
CA PRO A 210 1.87 -31.90 12.84
C PRO A 210 1.00 -30.73 12.34
N PRO A 211 0.13 -30.94 11.33
CA PRO A 211 -0.81 -29.92 10.87
C PRO A 211 -1.71 -29.49 12.02
N MET A 212 -1.97 -28.19 12.13
CA MET A 212 -2.88 -27.67 13.13
C MET A 212 -4.29 -28.23 12.88
N ASP A 213 -4.84 -28.92 13.87
CA ASP A 213 -6.22 -29.42 13.83
C ASP A 213 -7.13 -28.32 14.38
N PHE A 214 -8.10 -27.86 13.59
CA PHE A 214 -9.02 -26.78 13.93
C PHE A 214 -10.16 -27.26 14.88
N LEU A 215 -9.84 -28.12 15.85
CA LEU A 215 -10.83 -28.72 16.75
C LEU A 215 -11.46 -27.69 17.67
N GLU A 216 -10.74 -26.64 18.02
CA GLU A 216 -11.17 -25.61 18.95
C GLU A 216 -12.24 -24.69 18.35
N VAL A 217 -12.36 -24.63 17.01
CA VAL A 217 -13.34 -23.78 16.31
C VAL A 217 -14.52 -24.57 15.73
N LYS A 218 -14.55 -25.90 15.90
CA LYS A 218 -15.57 -26.78 15.29
C LYS A 218 -16.99 -26.56 15.83
N ASP A 219 -17.08 -26.09 17.09
CA ASP A 219 -18.34 -25.93 17.83
C ASP A 219 -18.91 -24.51 17.69
N ILE A 220 -18.22 -23.62 16.96
CA ILE A 220 -18.69 -22.27 16.67
C ILE A 220 -19.93 -22.34 15.78
N GLN A 221 -21.02 -21.72 16.26
CA GLN A 221 -22.32 -21.68 15.58
C GLN A 221 -22.62 -20.29 15.00
N ASN A 222 -22.15 -19.23 15.68
CA ASN A 222 -22.46 -17.84 15.36
C ASN A 222 -21.18 -16.99 15.33
N ILE A 223 -21.06 -16.15 14.31
CA ILE A 223 -20.04 -15.10 14.23
C ILE A 223 -20.75 -13.75 14.07
N THR A 224 -20.53 -12.86 15.03
CA THR A 224 -21.02 -11.47 15.00
C THR A 224 -19.85 -10.51 14.84
N GLY A 225 -19.92 -9.64 13.82
CA GLY A 225 -18.86 -8.66 13.49
C GLY A 225 -18.08 -8.98 12.21
N GLY A 226 -18.54 -9.97 11.43
CA GLY A 226 -17.94 -10.35 10.16
C GLY A 226 -16.82 -11.39 10.25
N LEU A 227 -16.41 -11.88 9.08
CA LEU A 227 -15.36 -12.89 8.91
C LEU A 227 -14.35 -12.41 7.86
N ASP A 228 -13.13 -12.16 8.30
CA ASP A 228 -12.04 -11.67 7.44
C ASP A 228 -10.95 -12.74 7.30
N LEU A 229 -10.50 -12.98 6.07
CA LEU A 229 -9.38 -13.83 5.73
C LEU A 229 -8.40 -13.04 4.88
N TYR A 230 -7.18 -12.89 5.39
CA TYR A 230 -6.11 -12.12 4.76
C TYR A 230 -4.82 -12.93 4.82
N GLU A 231 -4.21 -13.20 3.67
CA GLU A 231 -2.92 -13.92 3.58
C GLU A 231 -2.94 -15.27 4.30
N THR A 232 -3.97 -16.10 4.06
CA THR A 232 -4.09 -17.43 4.70
C THR A 232 -3.74 -18.58 3.75
N ASP A 233 -3.28 -19.69 4.31
CA ASP A 233 -2.99 -20.94 3.57
C ASP A 233 -4.15 -21.96 3.57
N LEU A 234 -5.34 -21.58 4.05
CA LEU A 234 -6.53 -22.42 4.14
C LEU A 234 -7.04 -22.88 2.77
N GLN A 235 -7.32 -24.18 2.63
CA GLN A 235 -7.91 -24.73 1.40
C GLN A 235 -9.43 -24.55 1.31
N ASN A 236 -10.10 -24.57 2.46
CA ASN A 236 -11.52 -24.34 2.62
C ASN A 236 -11.86 -24.08 4.10
N LEU A 237 -13.12 -23.77 4.38
CA LEU A 237 -13.62 -23.44 5.71
C LEU A 237 -14.49 -24.56 6.31
N SER A 238 -14.27 -25.81 5.87
CA SER A 238 -15.06 -26.98 6.33
C SER A 238 -14.83 -27.36 7.79
N PHE A 239 -13.79 -26.81 8.42
CA PHE A 239 -13.59 -26.92 9.86
C PHE A 239 -14.71 -26.21 10.65
N PHE A 240 -15.38 -25.23 10.06
CA PHE A 240 -16.64 -24.66 10.58
C PHE A 240 -17.80 -25.63 10.33
N LYS A 241 -17.79 -26.75 11.05
CA LYS A 241 -18.81 -27.81 10.92
C LYS A 241 -20.18 -27.37 11.43
N SER A 242 -20.20 -26.51 12.45
CA SER A 242 -21.43 -26.10 13.14
C SER A 242 -21.87 -24.67 12.82
N LEU A 243 -21.13 -23.94 11.98
CA LEU A 243 -21.40 -22.53 11.69
C LEU A 243 -22.69 -22.39 10.89
N GLU A 244 -23.69 -21.75 11.50
CA GLU A 244 -25.01 -21.55 10.89
C GLU A 244 -25.24 -20.09 10.46
N ASN A 245 -24.68 -19.14 11.23
CA ASN A 245 -24.99 -17.72 11.11
C ASN A 245 -23.72 -16.85 11.06
N ILE A 246 -23.67 -15.96 10.07
CA ILE A 246 -22.70 -14.86 10.03
C ILE A 246 -23.47 -13.54 10.00
N LYS A 247 -23.19 -12.68 10.98
CA LYS A 247 -23.71 -11.31 11.05
C LYS A 247 -22.57 -10.31 10.77
N GLY A 248 -22.68 -9.53 9.70
CA GLY A 248 -21.69 -8.53 9.28
C GLY A 248 -21.37 -8.60 7.79
N SER A 249 -20.09 -8.78 7.46
CA SER A 249 -19.57 -8.92 6.09
C SER A 249 -18.57 -10.08 6.01
N ILE A 250 -18.21 -10.49 4.79
CA ILE A 250 -17.14 -11.45 4.55
C ILE A 250 -16.09 -10.83 3.63
N SER A 251 -14.84 -10.83 4.06
CA SER A 251 -13.71 -10.35 3.25
C SER A 251 -12.67 -11.45 3.10
N VAL A 252 -12.26 -11.72 1.86
CA VAL A 252 -11.20 -12.67 1.52
C VAL A 252 -10.20 -11.97 0.60
N PHE A 253 -8.96 -11.88 1.04
CA PHE A 253 -7.88 -11.26 0.29
C PHE A 253 -6.61 -12.11 0.37
N ASN A 254 -5.96 -12.32 -0.77
CA ASN A 254 -4.66 -13.01 -0.87
C ASN A 254 -4.63 -14.42 -0.23
N CYS A 255 -5.71 -15.20 -0.44
CA CYS A 255 -5.85 -16.58 0.07
C CYS A 255 -5.70 -17.59 -1.09
N LEU A 256 -4.49 -17.75 -1.58
CA LEU A 256 -4.18 -18.46 -2.84
C LEU A 256 -4.50 -19.97 -2.82
N ASN A 257 -4.58 -20.59 -1.65
CA ASN A 257 -4.92 -22.01 -1.49
C ASN A 257 -6.43 -22.26 -1.42
N LEU A 258 -7.24 -21.22 -1.24
CA LEU A 258 -8.67 -21.36 -1.00
C LEU A 258 -9.38 -21.79 -2.28
N THR A 259 -9.79 -23.05 -2.36
CA THR A 259 -10.49 -23.63 -3.52
C THR A 259 -12.00 -23.66 -3.35
N ARG A 260 -12.49 -23.56 -2.12
CA ARG A 260 -13.91 -23.60 -1.76
C ARG A 260 -14.17 -22.80 -0.50
N PHE A 261 -15.36 -22.21 -0.35
CA PHE A 261 -15.83 -21.80 0.97
C PHE A 261 -16.15 -23.02 1.83
N ALA A 262 -17.02 -23.91 1.35
CA ALA A 262 -17.34 -25.18 2.00
C ALA A 262 -17.70 -25.06 3.49
N MET A 263 -18.56 -24.11 3.86
CA MET A 263 -19.21 -24.08 5.16
C MET A 263 -20.51 -24.91 5.09
N PRO A 264 -20.50 -26.18 5.50
CA PRO A 264 -21.59 -27.12 5.18
C PRO A 264 -22.92 -26.79 5.85
N SER A 265 -22.88 -26.08 6.98
CA SER A 265 -24.05 -25.80 7.83
C SER A 265 -24.56 -24.36 7.72
N LEU A 266 -23.93 -23.53 6.88
CA LEU A 266 -24.26 -22.11 6.76
C LEU A 266 -25.67 -21.93 6.17
N LYS A 267 -26.52 -21.21 6.88
CA LYS A 267 -27.93 -20.99 6.52
C LYS A 267 -28.28 -19.52 6.38
N PHE A 268 -27.65 -18.65 7.17
CA PHE A 268 -28.07 -17.25 7.26
C PHE A 268 -26.88 -16.30 7.19
N LEU A 269 -27.04 -15.29 6.33
CA LEU A 269 -26.17 -14.12 6.22
C LEU A 269 -27.00 -12.89 6.59
N THR A 270 -26.62 -12.20 7.65
CA THR A 270 -27.36 -11.05 8.18
C THR A 270 -26.45 -9.85 8.35
N THR A 271 -26.99 -8.65 8.29
CA THR A 271 -26.22 -7.42 8.51
C THR A 271 -27.13 -6.35 9.07
N ASN A 272 -26.55 -5.39 9.78
CA ASN A 272 -27.24 -4.15 10.16
C ASN A 272 -27.18 -3.11 9.01
N GLU A 273 -26.39 -3.38 7.97
CA GLU A 273 -26.27 -2.58 6.75
C GLU A 273 -27.39 -2.90 5.74
N PRO A 274 -27.63 -2.03 4.74
CA PRO A 274 -28.66 -2.28 3.72
C PRO A 274 -28.49 -3.58 2.94
N ASN A 275 -27.24 -4.06 2.76
CA ASN A 275 -26.93 -5.28 2.03
C ASN A 275 -25.77 -6.04 2.68
N PHE A 276 -25.80 -7.37 2.62
CA PHE A 276 -24.68 -8.20 3.05
C PHE A 276 -23.56 -8.15 2.01
N ILE A 277 -22.36 -7.74 2.42
CA ILE A 277 -21.23 -7.54 1.50
C ILE A 277 -20.26 -8.71 1.57
N ILE A 278 -19.87 -9.22 0.39
CA ILE A 278 -18.79 -10.20 0.24
C ILE A 278 -17.70 -9.64 -0.70
N SER A 279 -16.44 -9.65 -0.28
CA SER A 279 -15.29 -9.34 -1.14
C SER A 279 -14.37 -10.55 -1.26
N ILE A 280 -14.04 -10.97 -2.49
CA ILE A 280 -13.16 -12.12 -2.74
C ILE A 280 -12.12 -11.73 -3.79
N GLU A 281 -10.89 -11.59 -3.35
CA GLU A 281 -9.76 -11.13 -4.15
C GLU A 281 -8.56 -12.06 -3.97
N ASN A 282 -7.87 -12.33 -5.08
CA ASN A 282 -6.64 -13.13 -5.10
C ASN A 282 -6.77 -14.50 -4.41
N VAL A 283 -7.72 -15.33 -4.89
CA VAL A 283 -7.96 -16.72 -4.48
C VAL A 283 -7.60 -17.73 -5.58
N HIS A 284 -7.57 -19.03 -5.24
CA HIS A 284 -7.23 -20.12 -6.16
C HIS A 284 -8.06 -20.10 -7.46
N GLU A 285 -7.50 -20.53 -8.59
CA GLU A 285 -8.18 -20.51 -9.90
C GLU A 285 -9.38 -21.46 -9.99
N ASP A 286 -9.31 -22.58 -9.26
CA ASP A 286 -10.42 -23.51 -9.12
C ASP A 286 -11.49 -23.09 -8.12
N PHE A 287 -11.36 -21.90 -7.51
CA PHE A 287 -12.37 -21.40 -6.60
C PHE A 287 -13.76 -21.37 -7.26
N CYS A 288 -14.66 -22.17 -6.70
CA CYS A 288 -15.99 -22.35 -7.27
C CYS A 288 -17.08 -22.30 -6.20
N PHE A 289 -18.24 -21.79 -6.60
CA PHE A 289 -19.48 -21.92 -5.87
C PHE A 289 -20.29 -23.08 -6.40
N THR A 290 -20.82 -23.88 -5.50
CA THR A 290 -21.94 -24.77 -5.80
C THR A 290 -23.19 -23.96 -6.09
N ILE A 291 -24.13 -24.59 -6.80
CA ILE A 291 -25.46 -24.01 -6.99
C ILE A 291 -26.15 -23.71 -5.66
N THR A 292 -25.87 -24.48 -4.60
CA THR A 292 -26.39 -24.26 -3.24
C THR A 292 -25.80 -22.99 -2.61
N GLU A 293 -24.48 -22.81 -2.65
CA GLU A 293 -23.82 -21.59 -2.15
C GLU A 293 -24.34 -20.35 -2.91
N MET A 294 -24.42 -20.44 -4.25
CA MET A 294 -24.92 -19.32 -5.05
C MET A 294 -26.41 -19.02 -4.79
N LYS A 295 -27.23 -20.04 -4.58
CA LYS A 295 -28.65 -19.88 -4.24
C LYS A 295 -28.81 -19.11 -2.92
N LEU A 296 -28.05 -19.46 -1.89
CA LEU A 296 -28.01 -18.70 -0.63
C LEU A 296 -27.64 -17.23 -0.88
N PHE A 297 -26.63 -16.96 -1.69
CA PHE A 297 -26.20 -15.59 -2.00
C PHE A 297 -27.26 -14.78 -2.76
N LEU A 298 -27.97 -15.42 -3.70
CA LEU A 298 -29.06 -14.78 -4.45
C LEU A 298 -30.25 -14.47 -3.54
N GLU A 299 -30.61 -15.39 -2.64
CA GLU A 299 -31.74 -15.27 -1.72
C GLU A 299 -31.45 -14.31 -0.55
N SER A 300 -30.18 -14.17 -0.16
CA SER A 300 -29.73 -13.28 0.93
C SER A 300 -29.36 -11.87 0.43
N ASN A 301 -29.67 -11.54 -0.83
CA ASN A 301 -29.33 -10.25 -1.46
C ASN A 301 -27.86 -9.86 -1.33
N VAL A 302 -26.94 -10.83 -1.42
CA VAL A 302 -25.51 -10.57 -1.29
C VAL A 302 -25.05 -9.62 -2.39
N MET A 303 -24.29 -8.60 -1.98
CA MET A 303 -23.56 -7.68 -2.84
C MET A 303 -22.10 -8.09 -2.84
N PHE A 304 -21.60 -8.51 -3.99
CA PHE A 304 -20.17 -8.80 -4.11
C PHE A 304 -19.45 -7.49 -4.37
N LYS A 305 -18.35 -7.17 -3.68
CA LYS A 305 -17.49 -6.02 -3.98
C LYS A 305 -16.47 -6.37 -5.07
N SER A 306 -15.90 -7.58 -4.97
CA SER A 306 -15.04 -8.22 -5.95
C SER A 306 -15.32 -9.73 -5.94
N LEU A 307 -15.31 -10.38 -7.11
CA LEU A 307 -15.69 -11.78 -7.24
C LEU A 307 -14.92 -12.53 -8.34
N LYS A 308 -14.05 -13.47 -7.96
CA LYS A 308 -13.43 -14.46 -8.86
C LYS A 308 -13.91 -15.88 -8.51
N ALA A 309 -15.00 -16.34 -9.12
CA ALA A 309 -15.55 -17.68 -8.91
C ALA A 309 -16.18 -18.28 -10.19
N LYS A 310 -16.29 -19.62 -10.24
CA LYS A 310 -17.04 -20.39 -11.25
C LYS A 310 -18.12 -21.27 -10.61
N TYR A 311 -19.04 -21.82 -11.41
CA TYR A 311 -19.89 -22.91 -10.90
C TYR A 311 -19.07 -24.20 -10.80
N CYS A 312 -19.18 -24.89 -9.67
CA CYS A 312 -18.57 -26.21 -9.51
C CYS A 312 -19.20 -27.22 -10.48
N ALA A 313 -18.44 -28.24 -10.88
CA ALA A 313 -18.95 -29.31 -11.73
C ALA A 313 -20.10 -30.06 -11.05
N LYS A 314 -21.14 -30.37 -11.85
CA LYS A 314 -22.31 -31.10 -11.37
C LYS A 314 -21.88 -32.45 -10.79
N LYS A 315 -22.12 -32.67 -9.50
CA LYS A 315 -21.92 -33.98 -8.87
C LYS A 315 -23.13 -34.89 -9.08
N THR A 316 -22.90 -36.20 -9.05
CA THR A 316 -23.97 -37.22 -9.11
C THR A 316 -25.00 -36.97 -8.01
N GLY A 317 -26.26 -36.75 -8.38
CA GLY A 317 -27.35 -36.47 -7.44
C GLY A 317 -27.77 -34.99 -7.33
N GLU A 318 -27.10 -34.07 -8.01
CA GLU A 318 -27.56 -32.67 -8.10
C GLU A 318 -28.83 -32.52 -8.95
N ILE A 319 -29.74 -31.65 -8.48
CA ILE A 319 -31.10 -31.48 -9.01
C ILE A 319 -31.12 -30.71 -10.35
N ALA A 320 -30.13 -29.85 -10.61
CA ALA A 320 -30.12 -29.01 -11.80
C ALA A 320 -29.92 -29.80 -13.11
N CYS A 321 -30.71 -29.54 -14.15
CA CYS A 321 -30.53 -30.16 -15.46
C CYS A 321 -29.42 -29.47 -16.24
N LEU A 322 -28.67 -30.25 -17.01
CA LEU A 322 -27.65 -29.72 -17.91
C LEU A 322 -28.31 -29.30 -19.22
N PHE A 323 -28.02 -28.09 -19.68
CA PHE A 323 -28.59 -27.59 -20.94
C PHE A 323 -27.71 -27.93 -22.14
N GLU A 324 -28.27 -28.70 -23.09
CA GLU A 324 -27.66 -28.96 -24.40
C GLU A 324 -28.42 -28.25 -25.54
N SER A 325 -29.72 -28.51 -25.64
CA SER A 325 -30.65 -27.87 -26.58
C SER A 325 -32.08 -27.94 -26.05
N LEU A 326 -32.97 -27.05 -26.50
CA LEU A 326 -34.38 -27.10 -26.11
C LEU A 326 -35.06 -28.41 -26.52
N LYS A 327 -34.70 -28.95 -27.69
CA LYS A 327 -35.22 -30.24 -28.15
C LYS A 327 -34.88 -31.38 -27.19
N ASN A 328 -33.69 -31.38 -26.61
CA ASN A 328 -33.23 -32.43 -25.69
C ASN A 328 -33.53 -32.15 -24.21
N LEU A 329 -33.93 -30.94 -23.85
CA LEU A 329 -34.24 -30.58 -22.47
C LEU A 329 -35.45 -31.38 -21.92
N GLU A 330 -35.33 -31.89 -20.70
CA GLU A 330 -36.43 -32.58 -20.03
C GLU A 330 -37.52 -31.59 -19.57
N SER A 331 -38.79 -31.94 -19.72
CA SER A 331 -39.93 -31.04 -19.47
C SER A 331 -40.21 -30.74 -17.98
N ASN A 332 -39.59 -31.47 -17.06
CA ASN A 332 -39.74 -31.31 -15.61
C ASN A 332 -38.55 -30.60 -14.94
N CYS A 333 -37.72 -29.91 -15.73
CA CYS A 333 -36.58 -29.20 -15.20
C CYS A 333 -36.98 -27.97 -14.38
N HIS A 334 -36.40 -27.81 -13.18
CA HIS A 334 -36.65 -26.66 -12.28
C HIS A 334 -35.44 -25.73 -12.18
N GLU A 335 -34.24 -26.30 -12.11
CA GLU A 335 -32.99 -25.56 -12.06
C GLU A 335 -32.16 -25.99 -13.29
N ILE A 336 -31.67 -25.04 -14.07
CA ILE A 336 -30.82 -25.31 -15.23
C ILE A 336 -29.40 -24.86 -14.92
N LEU A 337 -28.43 -25.72 -15.19
CA LEU A 337 -27.02 -25.36 -15.26
C LEU A 337 -26.59 -25.34 -16.73
N GLY A 338 -26.31 -24.14 -17.26
CA GLY A 338 -25.92 -23.94 -18.65
C GLY A 338 -26.56 -22.72 -19.33
N ASN A 339 -26.14 -22.47 -20.58
CA ASN A 339 -26.58 -21.31 -21.37
C ASN A 339 -27.73 -21.66 -22.31
N VAL A 340 -28.93 -21.24 -21.96
CA VAL A 340 -30.17 -21.44 -22.71
C VAL A 340 -30.23 -20.50 -23.92
N ARG A 341 -30.47 -21.05 -25.11
CA ARG A 341 -30.64 -20.27 -26.36
C ARG A 341 -31.91 -20.70 -27.09
N ILE A 342 -32.66 -19.71 -27.59
CA ILE A 342 -33.89 -19.87 -28.37
C ILE A 342 -33.74 -19.09 -29.68
N ASN A 343 -33.70 -19.80 -30.81
CA ASN A 343 -33.56 -19.20 -32.14
C ASN A 343 -34.81 -19.44 -33.00
N ALA A 344 -34.80 -18.87 -34.22
CA ALA A 344 -35.81 -19.19 -35.24
C ALA A 344 -35.91 -20.70 -35.48
N GLY A 345 -37.09 -21.27 -35.29
CA GLY A 345 -37.39 -22.70 -35.38
C GLY A 345 -37.44 -23.43 -34.03
N ASP A 346 -36.92 -22.83 -32.95
CA ASP A 346 -36.95 -23.41 -31.59
C ASP A 346 -38.24 -23.10 -30.83
N GLU A 347 -39.10 -22.22 -31.36
CA GLU A 347 -40.30 -21.71 -30.68
C GLU A 347 -41.25 -22.84 -30.24
N ILE A 348 -41.28 -23.95 -31.00
CA ILE A 348 -42.11 -25.12 -30.73
C ILE A 348 -41.71 -25.90 -29.47
N TYR A 349 -40.54 -25.63 -28.89
CA TYR A 349 -40.01 -26.32 -27.72
C TYR A 349 -40.04 -25.48 -26.43
N THR A 350 -40.57 -24.25 -26.49
CA THR A 350 -40.52 -23.26 -25.38
C THR A 350 -41.27 -23.71 -24.13
N ASP A 351 -42.31 -24.53 -24.25
CA ASP A 351 -43.08 -25.08 -23.11
C ASP A 351 -42.22 -25.89 -22.12
N LYS A 352 -41.07 -26.39 -22.54
CA LYS A 352 -40.13 -27.11 -21.65
C LYS A 352 -39.50 -26.22 -20.59
N LEU A 353 -39.53 -24.90 -20.76
CA LEU A 353 -39.00 -23.94 -19.80
C LEU A 353 -40.03 -23.50 -18.74
N LYS A 354 -41.27 -23.98 -18.82
CA LYS A 354 -42.39 -23.52 -17.99
C LYS A 354 -42.19 -23.69 -16.49
N ASN A 355 -41.48 -24.73 -16.05
CA ASN A 355 -41.25 -25.02 -14.62
C ASN A 355 -39.90 -24.52 -14.10
N VAL A 356 -39.08 -23.90 -14.97
CA VAL A 356 -37.74 -23.46 -14.61
C VAL A 356 -37.82 -22.21 -13.74
N THR A 357 -37.20 -22.26 -12.56
CA THR A 357 -37.13 -21.16 -11.59
C THR A 357 -35.72 -20.58 -11.46
N TYR A 358 -34.68 -21.39 -11.69
CA TYR A 358 -33.27 -20.93 -11.68
C TYR A 358 -32.58 -21.30 -12.98
N ILE A 359 -31.84 -20.36 -13.55
CA ILE A 359 -30.87 -20.60 -14.61
C ILE A 359 -29.50 -20.14 -14.09
N PHE A 360 -28.62 -21.10 -13.80
CA PHE A 360 -27.21 -20.90 -13.50
C PHE A 360 -26.43 -20.90 -14.83
N GLY A 361 -26.42 -19.74 -15.47
CA GLY A 361 -25.93 -19.49 -16.82
C GLY A 361 -26.62 -18.28 -17.45
N SER A 362 -26.97 -18.37 -18.73
CA SER A 362 -27.65 -17.29 -19.46
C SER A 362 -28.86 -17.76 -20.24
N LEU A 363 -29.72 -16.83 -20.62
CA LEU A 363 -30.90 -17.00 -21.45
C LEU A 363 -30.88 -15.99 -22.61
N MET A 364 -30.81 -16.49 -23.84
CA MET A 364 -30.84 -15.68 -25.06
C MET A 364 -31.99 -16.10 -25.97
N ILE A 365 -32.79 -15.13 -26.42
CA ILE A 365 -33.90 -15.32 -27.36
C ILE A 365 -33.65 -14.41 -28.55
N GLN A 366 -33.46 -14.98 -29.74
CA GLN A 366 -33.09 -14.19 -30.91
C GLN A 366 -33.76 -14.62 -32.21
N ASN A 367 -34.08 -13.63 -33.06
CA ASN A 367 -34.66 -13.83 -34.40
C ASN A 367 -35.94 -14.69 -34.42
N THR A 368 -36.68 -14.75 -33.31
CA THR A 368 -37.88 -15.60 -33.21
C THR A 368 -39.13 -14.89 -33.73
N SER A 369 -40.16 -15.68 -34.05
CA SER A 369 -41.50 -15.17 -34.35
C SER A 369 -42.42 -15.05 -33.12
N LEU A 370 -41.87 -15.17 -31.90
CA LEU A 370 -42.64 -15.14 -30.65
C LEU A 370 -43.36 -13.80 -30.45
N ALA A 371 -44.59 -13.87 -29.95
CA ALA A 371 -45.38 -12.69 -29.61
C ALA A 371 -45.22 -12.27 -28.14
N ASP A 372 -44.95 -13.22 -27.24
CA ASP A 372 -44.74 -12.99 -25.80
C ASP A 372 -43.77 -14.01 -25.17
N LEU A 373 -43.40 -13.79 -23.90
CA LEU A 373 -42.51 -14.65 -23.11
C LEU A 373 -43.21 -15.39 -21.96
N THR A 374 -44.53 -15.59 -22.02
CA THR A 374 -45.32 -16.12 -20.88
C THR A 374 -44.91 -17.53 -20.43
N PHE A 375 -44.30 -18.32 -21.32
CA PHE A 375 -43.72 -19.63 -20.98
C PHE A 375 -42.57 -19.55 -19.96
N LEU A 376 -41.99 -18.38 -19.71
CA LEU A 376 -40.98 -18.15 -18.66
C LEU A 376 -41.58 -17.63 -17.34
N GLY A 377 -42.90 -17.71 -17.16
CA GLY A 377 -43.60 -17.09 -16.04
C GLY A 377 -43.16 -17.50 -14.64
N ASN A 378 -42.48 -18.64 -14.47
CA ASN A 378 -41.94 -19.11 -13.19
C ASN A 378 -40.45 -18.79 -12.97
N LEU A 379 -39.76 -18.23 -13.96
CA LEU A 379 -38.33 -17.93 -13.85
C LEU A 379 -38.10 -16.86 -12.78
N GLN A 380 -37.33 -17.19 -11.75
CA GLN A 380 -37.05 -16.29 -10.62
C GLN A 380 -35.63 -15.74 -10.64
N TYR A 381 -34.66 -16.56 -11.01
CA TYR A 381 -33.25 -16.18 -10.96
C TYR A 381 -32.52 -16.58 -12.23
N VAL A 382 -31.75 -15.63 -12.78
CA VAL A 382 -30.80 -15.92 -13.85
C VAL A 382 -29.45 -15.39 -13.40
N SER A 383 -28.47 -16.27 -13.24
CA SER A 383 -27.17 -15.90 -12.68
C SER A 383 -26.05 -16.46 -13.54
N SER A 384 -25.19 -15.56 -14.02
CA SER A 384 -23.99 -15.91 -14.76
C SER A 384 -22.75 -15.45 -13.99
N LEU A 385 -21.85 -16.38 -13.71
CA LEU A 385 -20.51 -16.11 -13.19
C LEU A 385 -19.46 -15.90 -14.32
N HIS A 386 -19.88 -15.99 -15.59
CA HIS A 386 -18.99 -15.89 -16.74
C HIS A 386 -18.80 -14.43 -17.20
N ASN A 387 -17.54 -14.02 -17.42
CA ASN A 387 -17.15 -12.62 -17.63
C ASN A 387 -17.75 -11.96 -18.89
N SER A 388 -18.09 -12.72 -19.93
CA SER A 388 -18.56 -12.16 -21.22
C SER A 388 -20.00 -12.51 -21.55
N THR A 389 -20.75 -13.04 -20.58
CA THR A 389 -22.10 -13.54 -20.81
C THR A 389 -23.11 -12.64 -20.13
N ILE A 390 -23.85 -11.88 -20.94
CA ILE A 390 -25.04 -11.16 -20.46
C ILE A 390 -26.10 -12.22 -20.09
N PRO A 391 -26.53 -12.31 -18.82
CA PRO A 391 -27.42 -13.34 -18.34
C PRO A 391 -28.77 -13.39 -19.06
N LEU A 392 -29.36 -12.26 -19.46
CA LEU A 392 -30.65 -12.23 -20.17
C LEU A 392 -30.59 -11.38 -21.44
N GLN A 393 -30.91 -11.96 -22.60
CA GLN A 393 -30.78 -11.29 -23.91
C GLN A 393 -32.00 -11.54 -24.79
N LEU A 394 -32.59 -10.47 -25.35
CA LEU A 394 -33.63 -10.54 -26.39
C LEU A 394 -33.17 -9.74 -27.61
N ASN A 395 -32.92 -10.41 -28.74
CA ASN A 395 -32.32 -9.78 -29.92
C ASN A 395 -33.13 -10.02 -31.21
N SER A 396 -33.48 -8.96 -31.92
CA SER A 396 -34.11 -9.00 -33.25
C SER A 396 -35.44 -9.78 -33.33
N ASN A 397 -36.21 -9.84 -32.23
CA ASN A 397 -37.52 -10.49 -32.19
C ASN A 397 -38.62 -9.49 -32.58
N LYS A 398 -38.82 -9.31 -33.89
CA LYS A 398 -39.67 -8.22 -34.44
C LYS A 398 -41.15 -8.33 -34.09
N ASN A 399 -41.64 -9.54 -33.83
CA ASN A 399 -43.05 -9.79 -33.51
C ASN A 399 -43.34 -9.76 -32.00
N LEU A 400 -42.31 -9.63 -31.15
CA LEU A 400 -42.46 -9.61 -29.71
C LEU A 400 -43.23 -8.36 -29.30
N ARG A 401 -44.28 -8.54 -28.49
CA ARG A 401 -45.18 -7.48 -28.01
C ARG A 401 -45.33 -7.46 -26.50
N ASP A 402 -44.89 -8.50 -25.79
CA ASP A 402 -44.83 -8.53 -24.34
C ASP A 402 -43.63 -9.36 -23.85
N ALA A 403 -42.68 -8.73 -23.18
CA ALA A 403 -41.52 -9.39 -22.55
C ALA A 403 -41.58 -9.41 -21.02
N ASN A 404 -42.78 -9.32 -20.43
CA ASN A 404 -42.95 -9.36 -18.98
C ASN A 404 -42.54 -10.73 -18.39
N LEU A 405 -41.73 -10.70 -17.32
CA LEU A 405 -41.26 -11.85 -16.56
C LEU A 405 -41.68 -11.69 -15.08
N PRO A 406 -42.93 -12.03 -14.74
CA PRO A 406 -43.54 -11.60 -13.48
C PRO A 406 -42.86 -12.16 -12.22
N SER A 407 -42.33 -13.38 -12.29
CA SER A 407 -41.69 -14.05 -11.15
C SER A 407 -40.19 -13.74 -11.02
N LEU A 408 -39.59 -13.01 -11.97
CA LEU A 408 -38.15 -12.78 -12.01
C LEU A 408 -37.74 -11.86 -10.87
N LYS A 409 -37.06 -12.39 -9.85
CA LYS A 409 -36.62 -11.66 -8.67
C LYS A 409 -35.27 -11.00 -8.85
N ARG A 410 -34.31 -11.70 -9.46
CA ARG A 410 -32.94 -11.19 -9.60
C ARG A 410 -32.24 -11.76 -10.82
N VAL A 411 -31.61 -10.88 -11.59
CA VAL A 411 -30.63 -11.25 -12.60
C VAL A 411 -29.26 -10.88 -12.05
N PHE A 412 -28.32 -11.81 -12.05
CA PHE A 412 -26.97 -11.58 -11.55
C PHE A 412 -25.97 -11.75 -12.68
N SER A 413 -25.17 -10.71 -12.91
CA SER A 413 -24.00 -10.75 -13.77
C SER A 413 -22.76 -10.40 -12.97
N LYS A 414 -21.68 -11.16 -13.18
CA LYS A 414 -20.37 -10.77 -12.68
C LYS A 414 -19.93 -9.41 -13.20
N THR A 415 -20.31 -9.01 -14.43
CA THR A 415 -19.77 -7.81 -15.12
C THR A 415 -20.68 -6.60 -15.17
N GLY A 416 -21.76 -6.61 -14.40
CA GLY A 416 -22.71 -5.49 -14.34
C GLY A 416 -23.69 -5.41 -15.52
N TYR A 417 -23.40 -6.02 -16.68
CA TYR A 417 -24.39 -6.16 -17.76
C TYR A 417 -25.29 -7.35 -17.53
N GLN A 418 -26.53 -7.09 -17.15
CA GLN A 418 -27.46 -8.12 -16.73
C GLN A 418 -28.49 -8.45 -17.79
N ILE A 419 -29.00 -7.44 -18.48
CA ILE A 419 -30.09 -7.55 -19.45
C ILE A 419 -29.73 -6.78 -20.72
N SER A 420 -29.99 -7.36 -21.89
CA SER A 420 -29.83 -6.68 -23.19
C SER A 420 -31.05 -6.89 -24.06
N PHE A 421 -31.59 -5.80 -24.60
CA PHE A 421 -32.66 -5.83 -25.59
C PHE A 421 -32.23 -5.06 -26.85
N GLN A 422 -32.20 -5.75 -27.99
CA GLN A 422 -31.77 -5.16 -29.26
C GLN A 422 -32.76 -5.51 -30.38
N GLU A 423 -33.10 -4.53 -31.22
CA GLU A 423 -33.88 -4.74 -32.46
C GLU A 423 -35.23 -5.48 -32.32
N ASN A 424 -35.86 -5.47 -31.14
CA ASN A 424 -37.18 -6.07 -30.90
C ASN A 424 -38.32 -5.12 -31.33
N GLY A 425 -39.55 -5.65 -31.48
CA GLY A 425 -40.71 -4.87 -31.93
C GLY A 425 -41.06 -3.69 -31.01
N ASN A 426 -41.46 -2.53 -31.56
CA ASN A 426 -41.59 -1.23 -30.85
C ASN A 426 -42.56 -1.15 -29.66
N SER A 427 -43.26 -2.22 -29.29
CA SER A 427 -44.33 -2.22 -28.27
C SER A 427 -44.11 -3.25 -27.15
N PHE A 428 -42.95 -3.91 -27.11
CA PHE A 428 -42.77 -5.15 -26.35
C PHE A 428 -42.55 -5.00 -24.84
N LEU A 429 -42.18 -3.80 -24.38
CA LEU A 429 -42.03 -3.46 -22.96
C LEU A 429 -42.61 -2.06 -22.74
N ASN A 430 -43.52 -1.93 -21.77
CA ASN A 430 -43.96 -0.62 -21.30
C ASN A 430 -42.96 -0.06 -20.27
N SER A 431 -43.00 1.26 -20.04
CA SER A 431 -42.05 1.94 -19.16
C SER A 431 -42.06 1.39 -17.73
N SER A 432 -43.21 1.00 -17.19
CA SER A 432 -43.33 0.40 -15.86
C SER A 432 -42.68 -0.99 -15.75
N ALA A 433 -42.84 -1.85 -16.77
CA ALA A 433 -42.21 -3.18 -16.79
C ALA A 433 -40.69 -3.08 -16.99
N CYS A 434 -40.24 -2.12 -17.80
CA CYS A 434 -38.82 -1.81 -17.94
C CYS A 434 -38.22 -1.32 -16.61
N LEU A 435 -38.95 -0.46 -15.88
CA LEU A 435 -38.51 0.11 -14.61
C LEU A 435 -38.49 -0.94 -13.49
N ASP A 436 -39.49 -1.83 -13.40
CA ASP A 436 -39.52 -2.96 -12.46
C ASP A 436 -38.37 -3.96 -12.73
N LEU A 437 -38.10 -4.27 -14.01
CA LEU A 437 -36.92 -5.07 -14.37
C LEU A 437 -35.61 -4.36 -14.00
N THR A 438 -35.55 -3.04 -14.17
CA THR A 438 -34.37 -2.22 -13.84
C THR A 438 -34.13 -2.18 -12.32
N GLU A 439 -35.15 -1.98 -11.51
CA GLU A 439 -35.05 -1.98 -10.04
C GLU A 439 -34.57 -3.33 -9.50
N ARG A 440 -35.06 -4.44 -10.05
CA ARG A 440 -34.62 -5.81 -9.70
C ARG A 440 -33.17 -6.10 -10.12
N THR A 441 -32.64 -5.36 -11.09
CA THR A 441 -31.23 -5.43 -11.52
C THR A 441 -30.31 -4.51 -10.73
N LEU A 442 -30.78 -3.36 -10.22
CA LEU A 442 -29.93 -2.38 -9.53
C LEU A 442 -29.46 -2.82 -8.13
N ALA A 443 -30.11 -3.80 -7.50
CA ALA A 443 -29.70 -4.42 -6.24
C ALA A 443 -28.46 -5.37 -6.35
N THR A 444 -27.56 -5.14 -7.32
CA THR A 444 -26.54 -6.15 -7.71
C THR A 444 -25.09 -5.64 -7.87
N ASN A 445 -24.77 -4.39 -7.51
CA ASN A 445 -23.48 -3.82 -7.90
C ASN A 445 -22.28 -4.17 -7.00
N THR A 446 -21.19 -4.65 -7.62
CA THR A 446 -19.78 -4.52 -7.17
C THR A 446 -19.30 -3.06 -7.24
N LEU A 447 -18.45 -2.57 -6.31
CA LEU A 447 -18.08 -1.14 -6.13
C LEU A 447 -16.87 -0.60 -6.93
N SER A 448 -17.01 0.63 -7.49
CA SER A 448 -16.30 1.35 -8.59
C SER A 448 -16.94 1.46 -10.01
N ASN A 449 -18.23 1.18 -10.18
CA ASN A 449 -18.75 -0.10 -9.75
C ASN A 449 -17.94 -1.19 -10.48
N PRO A 450 -16.74 -1.55 -10.01
CA PRO A 450 -15.41 -1.37 -10.62
C PRO A 450 -15.20 -2.09 -11.96
N PHE A 451 -15.94 -1.73 -13.01
CA PHE A 451 -16.00 -2.61 -14.19
C PHE A 451 -15.31 -2.15 -15.46
N TYR A 452 -15.12 -0.85 -15.71
CA TYR A 452 -14.57 -0.42 -17.02
C TYR A 452 -13.05 -0.23 -17.06
N PHE A 453 -12.42 0.06 -15.91
CA PHE A 453 -10.96 0.26 -15.83
C PHE A 453 -10.18 -1.07 -15.87
N MET A 454 -10.77 -2.14 -15.30
CA MET A 454 -10.17 -3.48 -15.29
C MET A 454 -10.13 -4.14 -16.68
N ILE A 455 -11.08 -3.85 -17.57
CA ILE A 455 -11.19 -4.56 -18.86
C ILE A 455 -10.03 -4.22 -19.81
N TYR A 456 -9.56 -2.98 -19.82
CA TYR A 456 -8.43 -2.59 -20.67
C TYR A 456 -7.10 -3.14 -20.15
N LEU A 457 -6.95 -3.23 -18.81
CA LEU A 457 -5.79 -3.83 -18.15
C LEU A 457 -5.79 -5.36 -18.31
N PHE A 458 -6.96 -5.99 -18.23
CA PHE A 458 -7.13 -7.43 -18.35
C PHE A 458 -6.84 -7.93 -19.76
N VAL A 459 -7.13 -7.19 -20.83
CA VAL A 459 -6.80 -7.64 -22.20
C VAL A 459 -5.29 -7.69 -22.42
N ILE A 460 -4.55 -6.71 -21.89
CA ILE A 460 -3.08 -6.68 -21.95
C ILE A 460 -2.48 -7.77 -21.06
N LEU A 461 -3.01 -7.95 -19.85
CA LEU A 461 -2.56 -8.99 -18.92
C LEU A 461 -2.96 -10.40 -19.36
N PHE A 462 -4.07 -10.59 -20.08
CA PHE A 462 -4.55 -11.91 -20.51
C PHE A 462 -3.75 -12.47 -21.70
N SER A 463 -3.23 -11.60 -22.58
CA SER A 463 -2.19 -12.01 -23.55
C SER A 463 -0.89 -12.46 -22.85
N VAL A 464 -0.57 -11.88 -21.70
CA VAL A 464 0.58 -12.27 -20.86
C VAL A 464 0.26 -13.52 -20.01
N PHE A 465 -0.99 -13.71 -19.61
CA PHE A 465 -1.45 -14.80 -18.72
C PHE A 465 -1.67 -16.13 -19.46
N ILE A 466 -2.03 -16.09 -20.75
CA ILE A 466 -2.10 -17.30 -21.58
C ILE A 466 -0.70 -17.87 -21.86
N GLN A 467 0.36 -17.06 -21.80
CA GLN A 467 1.73 -17.59 -21.72
C GLN A 467 2.05 -18.22 -20.35
N TYR A 468 1.35 -17.83 -19.28
CA TYR A 468 1.71 -18.17 -17.89
C TYR A 468 1.01 -19.43 -17.34
N THR A 469 -0.22 -19.72 -17.76
CA THR A 469 -1.04 -20.83 -17.20
C THR A 469 -0.64 -22.25 -17.63
N ASN A 470 0.41 -22.38 -18.44
CA ASN A 470 1.14 -23.65 -18.59
C ASN A 470 2.17 -23.91 -17.47
N CYS A 471 2.21 -23.12 -16.38
CA CYS A 471 3.33 -23.15 -15.42
C CYS A 471 2.92 -22.94 -13.94
N ALA A 472 2.22 -23.89 -13.35
CA ALA A 472 2.07 -24.00 -11.88
C ALA A 472 2.41 -25.41 -11.41
N LYS A 473 3.64 -25.82 -11.71
CA LYS A 473 4.36 -26.87 -11.03
C LYS A 473 5.16 -26.16 -9.93
N GLU A 474 5.24 -26.70 -8.70
CA GLU A 474 6.21 -26.18 -7.73
C GLU A 474 7.57 -26.29 -8.40
N LEU A 475 8.09 -25.14 -8.80
CA LEU A 475 9.29 -25.10 -9.60
C LEU A 475 10.39 -25.67 -8.70
N THR A 476 10.99 -26.77 -9.10
CA THR A 476 12.30 -27.19 -8.57
C THR A 476 13.26 -26.01 -8.60
N ASP A 477 14.31 -25.99 -7.78
CA ASP A 477 15.26 -24.87 -7.80
C ASP A 477 15.84 -24.64 -9.21
N TYR A 478 15.96 -25.70 -10.03
CA TYR A 478 16.25 -25.60 -11.45
C TYR A 478 15.18 -24.84 -12.26
N GLU A 479 13.91 -25.15 -12.05
CA GLU A 479 12.79 -24.48 -12.72
C GLU A 479 12.62 -23.02 -12.21
N LYS A 480 12.98 -22.71 -10.95
CA LYS A 480 13.01 -21.35 -10.41
C LYS A 480 14.10 -20.51 -11.10
N ILE A 481 15.31 -21.04 -11.16
CA ILE A 481 16.46 -20.40 -11.84
C ILE A 481 16.15 -20.21 -13.33
N ALA A 482 15.58 -21.23 -13.98
CA ALA A 482 15.27 -21.17 -15.41
C ALA A 482 14.24 -20.09 -15.74
N LYS A 483 13.23 -19.95 -14.88
CA LYS A 483 12.18 -18.96 -15.02
C LYS A 483 12.67 -17.54 -14.71
N ALA A 484 13.58 -17.37 -13.77
CA ALA A 484 14.06 -16.06 -13.36
C ALA A 484 15.07 -15.43 -14.34
N TYR A 485 15.88 -16.24 -15.03
CA TYR A 485 17.02 -15.72 -15.81
C TYR A 485 17.08 -16.12 -17.29
N GLU A 486 16.00 -16.68 -17.84
CA GLU A 486 15.89 -17.04 -19.26
C GLU A 486 17.08 -17.85 -19.79
N CYS A 487 17.43 -18.91 -19.08
CA CYS A 487 18.62 -19.70 -19.36
C CYS A 487 18.58 -20.49 -20.68
N ASP A 488 19.69 -20.53 -21.42
CA ASP A 488 19.84 -21.42 -22.58
C ASP A 488 19.84 -22.89 -22.13
N PRO A 489 18.94 -23.74 -22.67
CA PRO A 489 18.90 -25.17 -22.35
C PRO A 489 20.20 -25.94 -22.60
N ASN A 490 21.05 -25.48 -23.53
CA ASN A 490 22.34 -26.08 -23.85
C ASN A 490 23.46 -25.60 -22.91
N CYS A 491 23.26 -24.48 -22.23
CA CYS A 491 24.20 -23.89 -21.28
C CYS A 491 23.69 -24.06 -19.85
N TRP A 492 23.33 -25.30 -19.52
CA TRP A 492 22.76 -25.64 -18.23
C TRP A 492 23.52 -26.80 -17.57
N PHE A 493 23.88 -26.63 -16.30
CA PHE A 493 24.40 -27.69 -15.45
C PHE A 493 23.30 -28.26 -14.51
N ARG A 494 22.82 -29.48 -14.79
CA ARG A 494 21.66 -30.13 -14.14
C ARG A 494 22.03 -31.09 -13.00
N GLU A 495 23.20 -30.91 -12.42
CA GLU A 495 23.66 -31.73 -11.32
C GLU A 495 23.72 -30.86 -10.06
N ASN A 496 23.51 -31.45 -8.88
CA ASN A 496 23.58 -30.70 -7.62
C ASN A 496 25.04 -30.50 -7.20
N GLU A 497 25.86 -31.55 -7.29
CA GLU A 497 27.26 -31.53 -6.88
C GLU A 497 28.21 -31.51 -8.08
N VAL A 498 29.36 -30.86 -7.91
CA VAL A 498 30.48 -30.87 -8.86
C VAL A 498 31.57 -31.82 -8.37
N ASN A 499 31.69 -32.98 -9.01
CA ASN A 499 32.73 -33.98 -8.76
C ASN A 499 33.04 -34.79 -10.04
N SER A 500 34.00 -35.70 -9.99
CA SER A 500 34.50 -36.46 -11.15
C SER A 500 33.42 -37.23 -11.91
N THR A 501 32.29 -37.54 -11.25
CA THR A 501 31.15 -38.25 -11.85
C THR A 501 30.15 -37.34 -12.56
N THR A 502 30.11 -36.05 -12.20
CA THR A 502 29.12 -35.09 -12.71
C THR A 502 29.72 -34.03 -13.64
N ILE A 503 31.01 -33.68 -13.48
CA ILE A 503 31.66 -32.60 -14.23
C ILE A 503 31.70 -32.82 -15.74
N ASN A 504 31.71 -34.07 -16.19
CA ASN A 504 31.64 -34.41 -17.61
C ASN A 504 30.34 -33.94 -18.29
N LYS A 505 29.30 -33.59 -17.52
CA LYS A 505 28.05 -33.00 -18.01
C LYS A 505 28.10 -31.46 -18.07
N TRP A 506 29.21 -30.82 -17.71
CA TRP A 506 29.38 -29.38 -17.74
C TRP A 506 29.40 -28.81 -19.18
N PRO A 507 28.67 -27.72 -19.47
CA PRO A 507 28.59 -27.13 -20.81
C PRO A 507 29.83 -26.27 -21.15
N GLN A 508 30.96 -26.90 -21.50
CA GLN A 508 32.25 -26.23 -21.71
C GLN A 508 32.28 -25.13 -22.80
N ASN A 509 31.33 -25.14 -23.74
CA ASN A 509 31.29 -24.17 -24.85
C ASN A 509 30.49 -22.90 -24.51
N CYS A 510 29.94 -22.81 -23.30
CA CYS A 510 29.08 -21.72 -22.88
C CYS A 510 29.82 -20.70 -22.01
N SER A 511 29.51 -19.41 -22.21
CA SER A 511 30.01 -18.33 -21.36
C SER A 511 28.98 -17.79 -20.37
N ASP A 512 27.69 -17.99 -20.64
CA ASP A 512 26.59 -17.75 -19.71
C ASP A 512 26.02 -19.12 -19.34
N VAL A 513 26.08 -19.50 -18.07
CA VAL A 513 25.67 -20.82 -17.60
C VAL A 513 24.71 -20.72 -16.42
N CYS A 514 23.63 -21.49 -16.49
CA CYS A 514 22.72 -21.66 -15.37
C CYS A 514 22.91 -23.00 -14.66
N GLY A 515 22.68 -23.01 -13.35
CA GLY A 515 22.69 -24.26 -12.59
C GLY A 515 22.88 -24.08 -11.10
N MET A 516 23.23 -25.17 -10.44
CA MET A 516 23.64 -25.19 -9.04
C MET A 516 25.03 -25.82 -8.97
N MET A 517 25.99 -25.08 -8.43
CA MET A 517 27.35 -25.55 -8.22
C MET A 517 27.58 -25.79 -6.74
N GLN A 518 27.42 -27.03 -6.30
CA GLN A 518 27.81 -27.42 -4.94
C GLN A 518 29.13 -28.17 -4.98
N PHE A 519 30.16 -27.57 -4.40
CA PHE A 519 31.42 -28.24 -4.12
C PHE A 519 31.37 -28.69 -2.67
N THR A 520 31.36 -29.99 -2.45
CA THR A 520 31.34 -30.58 -1.09
C THR A 520 32.63 -31.36 -0.82
N GLN A 521 32.67 -32.13 0.27
CA GLN A 521 33.73 -33.11 0.51
C GLN A 521 33.86 -34.19 -0.58
N THR A 522 32.88 -34.33 -1.48
CA THR A 522 32.93 -35.24 -2.64
C THR A 522 33.66 -34.66 -3.84
N ALA A 523 33.99 -33.36 -3.82
CA ALA A 523 34.70 -32.70 -4.92
C ALA A 523 36.17 -33.19 -4.98
N ASP A 524 36.44 -34.03 -5.97
CA ASP A 524 37.69 -34.79 -6.14
C ASP A 524 38.48 -34.38 -7.41
N ILE A 525 38.00 -33.37 -8.14
CA ILE A 525 38.62 -32.88 -9.38
C ILE A 525 39.69 -31.85 -9.04
N PRO A 526 40.92 -31.94 -9.57
CA PRO A 526 41.95 -30.95 -9.31
C PRO A 526 41.66 -29.59 -9.99
N VAL A 527 42.15 -28.50 -9.39
CA VAL A 527 41.93 -27.10 -9.84
C VAL A 527 42.24 -26.89 -11.33
N PHE A 528 43.37 -27.44 -11.83
CA PHE A 528 43.78 -27.26 -13.23
C PHE A 528 42.79 -27.91 -14.22
N GLU A 529 42.10 -28.97 -13.81
CA GLU A 529 41.10 -29.62 -14.64
C GLU A 529 39.80 -28.81 -14.62
N LEU A 530 39.38 -28.31 -13.46
CA LEU A 530 38.24 -27.37 -13.35
C LEU A 530 38.46 -26.08 -14.15
N GLN A 531 39.69 -25.54 -14.18
CA GLN A 531 40.04 -24.38 -15.03
C GLN A 531 39.73 -24.65 -16.50
N ASN A 532 39.98 -25.87 -17.01
CA ASN A 532 39.63 -26.20 -18.39
C ASN A 532 38.12 -26.29 -18.62
N TYR A 533 37.35 -26.81 -17.65
CA TYR A 533 35.89 -26.87 -17.73
C TYR A 533 35.26 -25.46 -17.68
N PHE A 534 35.76 -24.58 -16.81
CA PHE A 534 35.19 -23.26 -16.55
C PHE A 534 35.84 -22.10 -17.33
N ARG A 535 36.84 -22.36 -18.18
CA ARG A 535 37.60 -21.31 -18.91
C ARG A 535 36.75 -20.28 -19.67
N ASN A 536 35.56 -20.66 -20.10
CA ASN A 536 34.66 -19.81 -20.87
C ASN A 536 33.60 -19.10 -20.00
N LEU A 537 33.42 -19.50 -18.74
CA LEU A 537 32.35 -19.03 -17.86
C LEU A 537 32.55 -17.56 -17.46
N LYS A 538 31.68 -16.69 -17.97
CA LYS A 538 31.63 -15.25 -17.65
C LYS A 538 30.43 -14.88 -16.80
N VAL A 539 29.26 -15.47 -17.05
CA VAL A 539 28.04 -15.18 -16.31
C VAL A 539 27.52 -16.47 -15.69
N PHE A 540 27.25 -16.44 -14.40
CA PHE A 540 26.60 -17.55 -13.73
C PHE A 540 25.26 -17.13 -13.12
N LYS A 541 24.25 -17.95 -13.35
CA LYS A 541 22.85 -17.71 -12.96
C LYS A 541 22.36 -18.89 -12.12
N GLY A 542 22.28 -18.71 -10.80
CA GLY A 542 21.89 -19.76 -9.87
C GLY A 542 22.74 -19.79 -8.61
N SER A 543 22.90 -20.97 -8.00
CA SER A 543 23.57 -21.15 -6.71
C SER A 543 25.01 -21.63 -6.82
N ILE A 544 25.92 -21.03 -6.05
CA ILE A 544 27.31 -21.43 -5.87
C ILE A 544 27.56 -21.66 -4.38
N SER A 545 27.93 -22.87 -3.98
CA SER A 545 28.25 -23.18 -2.59
C SER A 545 29.48 -24.07 -2.46
N PHE A 546 30.39 -23.71 -1.56
CA PHE A 546 31.58 -24.48 -1.20
C PHE A 546 31.49 -24.89 0.25
N TYR A 547 31.35 -26.19 0.52
CA TYR A 547 31.19 -26.73 1.86
C TYR A 547 32.18 -27.86 2.13
N ASN A 548 33.06 -27.70 3.13
CA ASN A 548 34.01 -28.74 3.54
C ASN A 548 34.87 -29.29 2.38
N THR A 549 35.26 -28.42 1.43
CA THR A 549 36.06 -28.81 0.26
C THR A 549 37.56 -28.86 0.60
N GLN A 550 38.32 -29.54 -0.26
CA GLN A 550 39.79 -29.60 -0.14
C GLN A 550 40.52 -28.53 -0.96
N TYR A 551 39.80 -27.65 -1.66
CA TYR A 551 40.39 -26.62 -2.52
C TYR A 551 41.12 -25.55 -1.72
N ALA A 552 42.33 -25.22 -2.15
CA ALA A 552 43.09 -24.10 -1.60
C ALA A 552 42.77 -22.76 -2.31
N SER A 553 42.30 -22.82 -3.55
CA SER A 553 41.93 -21.66 -4.35
C SER A 553 40.73 -21.95 -5.24
N ILE A 554 40.07 -20.88 -5.67
CA ILE A 554 38.93 -20.90 -6.61
C ILE A 554 39.28 -20.27 -7.95
N GLU A 555 40.57 -20.23 -8.33
CA GLU A 555 41.05 -19.57 -9.56
C GLU A 555 40.38 -20.08 -10.85
N PHE A 556 39.77 -21.27 -10.81
CA PHE A 556 38.94 -21.76 -11.91
C PHE A 556 37.67 -20.93 -12.15
N LEU A 557 37.27 -20.06 -11.22
CA LEU A 557 36.20 -19.06 -11.37
C LEU A 557 36.74 -17.66 -11.72
N ALA A 558 38.04 -17.46 -11.94
CA ALA A 558 38.60 -16.15 -12.30
C ALA A 558 37.95 -15.49 -13.54
N PRO A 559 37.54 -16.22 -14.60
CA PRO A 559 36.87 -15.63 -15.76
C PRO A 559 35.46 -15.07 -15.48
N LEU A 560 34.87 -15.37 -14.32
CA LEU A 560 33.51 -14.99 -13.96
C LEU A 560 33.39 -13.47 -13.76
N GLU A 561 32.49 -12.84 -14.51
CA GLU A 561 32.21 -11.40 -14.55
C GLU A 561 30.93 -11.03 -13.77
N GLU A 562 29.91 -11.89 -13.76
CA GLU A 562 28.63 -11.63 -13.10
C GLU A 562 28.05 -12.88 -12.42
N VAL A 563 27.48 -12.70 -11.23
CA VAL A 563 26.70 -13.72 -10.51
C VAL A 563 25.28 -13.21 -10.24
N HIS A 564 24.32 -13.85 -10.88
CA HIS A 564 22.89 -13.59 -10.70
C HIS A 564 22.30 -14.69 -9.83
N CYS A 565 21.96 -14.34 -8.60
CA CYS A 565 21.56 -15.27 -7.55
C CYS A 565 20.39 -14.76 -6.69
N ASP A 566 19.74 -13.67 -7.11
CA ASP A 566 18.58 -13.01 -6.50
C ASP A 566 17.22 -13.63 -6.81
N VAL A 567 17.15 -14.78 -7.52
CA VAL A 567 15.91 -15.54 -7.78
C VAL A 567 15.06 -15.72 -6.52
N CYS A 568 15.71 -15.85 -5.37
CA CYS A 568 15.04 -16.02 -4.08
C CYS A 568 14.85 -14.73 -3.28
N LYS A 569 15.37 -13.56 -3.67
CA LYS A 569 15.06 -12.29 -2.97
C LYS A 569 13.61 -11.86 -3.19
N PHE A 570 13.10 -12.03 -4.41
CA PHE A 570 11.69 -11.77 -4.74
C PHE A 570 10.72 -12.68 -3.97
N LEU A 571 11.21 -13.81 -3.45
CA LEU A 571 10.48 -14.76 -2.61
C LEU A 571 10.86 -14.65 -1.11
N ASN A 572 11.98 -14.03 -0.75
CA ASN A 572 12.35 -13.75 0.64
C ASN A 572 11.60 -12.53 1.21
N PHE A 573 11.07 -11.64 0.37
CA PHE A 573 10.07 -10.66 0.82
C PHE A 573 8.79 -11.34 1.33
N ILE A 574 8.46 -12.52 0.76
CA ILE A 574 7.40 -13.40 1.28
C ILE A 574 7.88 -14.16 2.53
N ALA A 575 9.17 -14.51 2.62
CA ALA A 575 9.74 -15.18 3.79
C ALA A 575 9.91 -14.26 5.02
N LEU A 576 9.98 -12.93 4.87
CA LEU A 576 10.02 -11.99 6.01
C LEU A 576 8.65 -11.84 6.71
N LEU A 577 7.56 -12.27 6.06
CA LEU A 577 6.24 -12.42 6.69
C LEU A 577 6.10 -13.76 7.44
N HIS A 578 7.06 -14.67 7.31
CA HIS A 578 7.14 -15.90 8.08
C HIS A 578 8.31 -15.82 9.07
N TYR A 579 8.02 -15.77 10.37
CA TYR A 579 9.00 -16.08 11.41
C TYR A 579 9.39 -17.57 11.34
N ARG A 580 10.08 -17.94 10.27
CA ARG A 580 10.89 -19.13 10.16
C ARG A 580 12.20 -18.67 9.56
N VAL A 581 13.25 -18.76 10.37
CA VAL A 581 14.60 -18.99 9.86
C VAL A 581 14.55 -20.31 9.08
N SER A 582 14.09 -20.25 7.83
CA SER A 582 14.48 -21.28 6.87
C SER A 582 15.98 -21.08 6.74
N HIS A 583 16.74 -22.13 7.09
CA HIS A 583 18.15 -22.18 6.73
C HIS A 583 18.21 -21.85 5.25
N SER A 584 18.85 -20.74 4.98
CA SER A 584 19.02 -20.12 3.69
C SER A 584 19.27 -21.21 2.65
N VAL A 585 18.61 -21.14 1.50
CA VAL A 585 19.34 -21.51 0.29
C VAL A 585 20.42 -20.43 0.21
N ASN A 586 21.59 -20.68 0.79
CA ASN A 586 22.73 -19.81 0.64
C ASN A 586 23.13 -19.92 -0.84
N ILE A 587 22.89 -18.87 -1.60
CA ILE A 587 22.99 -18.90 -3.08
C ILE A 587 24.42 -18.57 -3.53
N PHE A 588 25.22 -17.94 -2.65
CA PHE A 588 26.64 -17.74 -2.90
C PHE A 588 27.43 -17.84 -1.59
N GLU A 589 28.01 -19.01 -1.32
CA GLU A 589 28.59 -19.33 0.00
C GLU A 589 29.92 -20.09 -0.05
N PHE A 590 30.81 -19.77 0.89
CA PHE A 590 32.02 -20.49 1.22
C PHE A 590 32.08 -20.79 2.71
N ASN A 591 31.89 -22.05 3.10
CA ASN A 591 31.86 -22.46 4.50
C ASN A 591 32.70 -23.71 4.81
N LEU A 592 33.37 -23.68 5.98
CA LEU A 592 34.13 -24.82 6.52
C LEU A 592 35.22 -25.36 5.57
N ASN A 593 35.76 -24.54 4.66
CA ASN A 593 36.82 -24.95 3.74
C ASN A 593 38.19 -24.78 4.41
N ALA A 594 38.74 -25.87 4.95
CA ALA A 594 39.94 -25.83 5.77
C ALA A 594 41.21 -25.39 5.01
N ASN A 595 41.24 -25.59 3.69
CA ASN A 595 42.39 -25.29 2.86
C ASN A 595 42.26 -23.96 2.10
N LEU A 596 41.06 -23.37 2.00
CA LEU A 596 40.79 -22.20 1.15
C LEU A 596 41.56 -20.97 1.66
N GLU A 597 42.43 -20.41 0.83
CA GLU A 597 43.33 -19.30 1.20
C GLU A 597 42.84 -17.93 0.71
N MET A 598 42.22 -17.87 -0.47
CA MET A 598 41.75 -16.61 -1.07
C MET A 598 40.53 -16.79 -1.98
N LEU A 599 39.70 -15.75 -2.08
CA LEU A 599 38.55 -15.65 -2.98
C LEU A 599 38.91 -14.78 -4.20
N ASN A 600 39.74 -15.31 -5.10
CA ASN A 600 40.18 -14.56 -6.27
C ASN A 600 39.15 -14.61 -7.42
N PHE A 601 38.27 -13.62 -7.46
CA PHE A 601 37.42 -13.35 -8.61
C PHE A 601 38.02 -12.20 -9.43
N GLU A 602 38.83 -12.53 -10.43
CA GLU A 602 39.57 -11.52 -11.21
C GLU A 602 38.63 -10.56 -11.95
N ASN A 603 37.62 -11.08 -12.64
CA ASN A 603 36.76 -10.27 -13.53
C ASN A 603 35.40 -9.91 -12.96
N LEU A 604 35.05 -10.36 -11.75
CA LEU A 604 33.72 -10.16 -11.18
C LEU A 604 33.44 -8.67 -10.98
N THR A 605 32.24 -8.24 -11.36
CA THR A 605 31.79 -6.84 -11.24
C THR A 605 30.36 -6.71 -10.72
N LYS A 606 29.59 -7.80 -10.67
CA LYS A 606 28.18 -7.76 -10.29
C LYS A 606 27.76 -9.01 -9.52
N ILE A 607 27.09 -8.79 -8.38
CA ILE A 607 26.49 -9.84 -7.55
C ILE A 607 25.09 -9.37 -7.14
N THR A 608 24.05 -10.14 -7.44
CA THR A 608 22.66 -9.72 -7.15
C THR A 608 22.12 -10.23 -5.80
N CYS A 609 22.76 -11.22 -5.18
CA CYS A 609 22.39 -11.79 -3.88
C CYS A 609 23.39 -11.50 -2.76
N SER A 610 23.05 -11.94 -1.54
CA SER A 610 23.94 -11.89 -0.38
C SER A 610 25.09 -12.90 -0.53
N PHE A 611 26.30 -12.49 -0.15
CA PHE A 611 27.50 -13.31 -0.21
C PHE A 611 27.90 -13.81 1.18
N TYR A 612 28.25 -15.09 1.33
CA TYR A 612 28.62 -15.69 2.61
C TYR A 612 30.02 -16.29 2.53
N ALA A 613 30.89 -15.96 3.48
CA ALA A 613 32.16 -16.67 3.67
C ALA A 613 32.48 -16.78 5.15
N TYR A 614 32.38 -17.99 5.73
CA TYR A 614 32.61 -18.15 7.16
C TYR A 614 33.21 -19.49 7.57
N ASN A 615 33.88 -19.52 8.72
CA ASN A 615 34.56 -20.70 9.24
C ASN A 615 35.63 -21.28 8.30
N ASN A 616 36.29 -20.45 7.48
CA ASN A 616 37.39 -20.88 6.61
C ASN A 616 38.74 -20.52 7.26
N ILE A 617 39.39 -21.50 7.88
CA ILE A 617 40.54 -21.29 8.78
C ILE A 617 41.81 -20.74 8.13
N ARG A 618 41.87 -20.66 6.79
CA ARG A 618 43.00 -20.11 6.02
C ARG A 618 42.63 -18.93 5.11
N LEU A 619 41.36 -18.58 5.01
CA LEU A 619 40.88 -17.59 4.04
C LEU A 619 41.21 -16.16 4.49
N ASP A 620 41.96 -15.42 3.67
CA ASP A 620 42.05 -13.96 3.73
C ASP A 620 41.02 -13.33 2.77
N ALA A 621 39.92 -12.85 3.33
CA ALA A 621 38.83 -12.24 2.57
C ALA A 621 38.94 -10.71 2.45
N THR A 622 40.01 -10.10 2.97
CA THR A 622 40.12 -8.63 3.04
C THR A 622 40.05 -7.96 1.67
N GLU A 623 40.81 -8.44 0.69
CA GLU A 623 40.81 -7.92 -0.69
C GLU A 623 39.45 -8.06 -1.37
N PHE A 624 38.75 -9.18 -1.13
CA PHE A 624 37.40 -9.40 -1.64
C PHE A 624 36.43 -8.35 -1.08
N CYS A 625 36.47 -8.09 0.23
CA CYS A 625 35.62 -7.08 0.85
C CYS A 625 35.94 -5.67 0.36
N ASP A 626 37.23 -5.32 0.26
CA ASP A 626 37.68 -4.00 -0.21
C ASP A 626 37.21 -3.73 -1.66
N ARG A 627 37.10 -4.78 -2.48
CA ARG A 627 36.68 -4.67 -3.89
C ARG A 627 35.17 -4.77 -4.11
N PHE A 628 34.46 -5.57 -3.31
CA PHE A 628 33.07 -5.98 -3.60
C PHE A 628 32.04 -5.62 -2.52
N GLY A 629 32.47 -5.02 -1.41
CA GLY A 629 31.57 -4.76 -0.28
C GLY A 629 30.38 -3.85 -0.53
N ASP A 630 30.43 -3.08 -1.61
CA ASP A 630 29.36 -2.17 -1.98
C ASP A 630 28.36 -2.78 -2.97
N LEU A 631 28.64 -3.96 -3.54
CA LEU A 631 27.78 -4.58 -4.56
C LEU A 631 26.53 -5.22 -3.97
N ASN A 632 26.64 -5.85 -2.78
CA ASN A 632 25.53 -6.48 -2.08
C ASN A 632 25.87 -6.73 -0.60
N VAL A 633 24.90 -7.25 0.16
CA VAL A 633 25.12 -7.63 1.57
C VAL A 633 26.10 -8.79 1.68
N MET A 634 27.09 -8.67 2.57
CA MET A 634 28.13 -9.68 2.77
C MET A 634 28.19 -10.17 4.21
N PHE A 635 28.26 -11.48 4.40
CA PHE A 635 28.38 -12.15 5.69
C PHE A 635 29.72 -12.88 5.73
N ILE A 636 30.79 -12.15 6.11
CA ILE A 636 32.16 -12.65 6.09
C ILE A 636 32.76 -12.65 7.50
N TYR A 637 32.79 -13.78 8.19
CA TYR A 637 33.19 -13.87 9.60
C TYR A 637 33.89 -15.19 9.91
N ASP A 638 34.63 -15.28 11.02
CA ASP A 638 35.34 -16.50 11.45
C ASP A 638 36.27 -17.12 10.38
N ASN A 639 36.83 -16.29 9.50
CA ASN A 639 37.90 -16.67 8.56
C ASN A 639 39.28 -16.29 9.12
N PHE A 640 40.37 -16.79 8.51
CA PHE A 640 41.74 -16.40 8.88
C PHE A 640 41.92 -14.88 8.94
N LYS A 641 41.41 -14.17 7.93
CA LYS A 641 41.13 -12.73 7.99
C LYS A 641 39.81 -12.44 7.29
N SER A 642 38.93 -11.70 7.97
CA SER A 642 37.64 -11.27 7.43
C SER A 642 37.70 -9.80 6.95
N CYS A 643 36.58 -9.20 6.57
CA CYS A 643 36.56 -7.80 6.11
C CYS A 643 37.14 -6.83 7.15
N LYS A 644 37.75 -5.73 6.68
CA LYS A 644 38.16 -4.64 7.55
C LYS A 644 36.94 -3.84 8.00
N GLY A 645 36.69 -3.79 9.30
CA GLY A 645 35.53 -3.12 9.88
C GLY A 645 34.56 -4.10 10.50
N CYS A 646 33.40 -3.58 10.93
CA CYS A 646 32.42 -4.35 11.68
C CYS A 646 31.20 -4.63 10.81
N ILE A 647 30.87 -5.91 10.69
CA ILE A 647 29.80 -6.38 9.81
C ILE A 647 28.50 -6.43 10.61
N VAL A 648 27.50 -5.70 10.15
CA VAL A 648 26.16 -5.70 10.74
C VAL A 648 25.38 -6.88 10.16
N GLN A 649 24.81 -7.71 11.04
CA GLN A 649 23.90 -8.79 10.67
C GLN A 649 22.48 -8.50 11.15
N ASN A 650 22.35 -8.27 12.46
CA ASN A 650 21.14 -7.74 13.10
C ASN A 650 21.60 -6.64 14.08
N LEU A 651 20.83 -5.56 14.16
CA LEU A 651 21.16 -4.45 15.03
C LEU A 651 20.15 -4.40 16.18
N TYR A 652 20.58 -4.88 17.34
CA TYR A 652 19.79 -4.81 18.57
C TYR A 652 20.44 -3.82 19.54
N ASN A 653 19.61 -3.14 20.33
CA ASN A 653 20.06 -2.12 21.28
C ASN A 653 21.07 -2.66 22.30
N PHE A 654 20.88 -3.89 22.80
CA PHE A 654 21.78 -4.52 23.76
C PHE A 654 23.09 -5.03 23.16
N GLU A 655 23.25 -5.02 21.83
CA GLU A 655 24.45 -5.51 21.13
C GLU A 655 25.35 -4.39 20.59
N LEU A 656 25.02 -3.12 20.84
CA LEU A 656 25.78 -1.99 20.31
C LEU A 656 27.25 -1.99 20.71
N TYR A 657 27.58 -2.50 21.91
CA TYR A 657 28.97 -2.60 22.39
C TYR A 657 29.90 -3.37 21.44
N LYS A 658 29.36 -4.24 20.57
CA LYS A 658 30.13 -4.98 19.55
C LYS A 658 30.75 -4.06 18.50
N TYR A 659 30.20 -2.85 18.34
CA TYR A 659 30.69 -1.85 17.40
C TYR A 659 31.70 -0.87 18.00
N GLN A 660 32.06 -1.03 19.28
CA GLN A 660 33.01 -0.17 19.96
C GLN A 660 34.37 -0.18 19.26
N GLY A 661 34.85 1.00 18.86
CA GLY A 661 36.14 1.17 18.19
C GLY A 661 36.14 0.82 16.69
N CYS A 662 34.98 0.50 16.12
CA CYS A 662 34.84 0.30 14.69
C CYS A 662 34.90 1.64 13.95
N THR A 663 35.77 1.74 12.94
CA THR A 663 35.86 2.92 12.06
C THR A 663 35.11 2.74 10.74
N SER A 664 34.72 1.52 10.41
CA SER A 664 33.96 1.18 9.21
C SER A 664 32.90 0.15 9.53
N ILE A 665 31.68 0.38 9.02
CA ILE A 665 30.56 -0.55 9.09
C ILE A 665 30.27 -1.09 7.69
N ILE A 666 30.04 -2.39 7.61
CA ILE A 666 29.66 -3.09 6.38
C ILE A 666 28.26 -3.68 6.58
N ASN A 667 27.45 -3.57 5.53
CA ASN A 667 26.02 -3.91 5.43
C ASN A 667 25.06 -2.82 5.94
N ALA A 668 23.80 -3.01 5.56
CA ALA A 668 22.70 -2.14 5.96
C ALA A 668 22.48 -2.19 7.48
N MET A 669 22.24 -1.02 8.07
CA MET A 669 21.88 -0.87 9.47
C MET A 669 20.37 -0.68 9.59
N TYR A 670 19.70 -1.59 10.29
CA TYR A 670 18.26 -1.54 10.50
C TYR A 670 17.92 -1.35 11.98
N PHE A 671 17.48 -0.14 12.32
CA PHE A 671 16.96 0.23 13.62
C PHE A 671 15.43 0.06 13.60
N TYR A 672 14.96 -1.15 13.86
CA TYR A 672 13.52 -1.50 13.92
C TYR A 672 13.04 -1.58 15.36
N ALA A 673 11.96 -0.89 15.70
CA ALA A 673 11.41 -0.88 17.07
C ALA A 673 12.52 -0.59 18.11
N PHE A 674 13.37 0.39 17.79
CA PHE A 674 14.64 0.62 18.47
C PHE A 674 14.46 1.66 19.57
N TRP A 675 14.25 1.19 20.79
CA TRP A 675 14.03 2.01 21.99
C TRP A 675 15.34 2.22 22.77
N THR A 676 15.65 3.48 23.06
CA THR A 676 16.85 3.95 23.76
C THR A 676 16.57 4.45 25.18
N ASP A 677 15.32 4.80 25.48
CA ASP A 677 14.84 5.29 26.78
C ASP A 677 14.64 4.21 27.86
N ASN A 678 15.15 3.00 27.62
CA ASN A 678 15.16 1.90 28.58
C ASN A 678 15.80 2.29 29.92
N ASN A 679 15.59 1.47 30.96
CA ASN A 679 16.27 1.64 32.25
C ASN A 679 17.23 0.47 32.51
N PRO A 680 18.57 0.66 32.35
CA PRO A 680 19.27 1.90 32.01
C PRO A 680 19.17 2.28 30.52
N PRO A 681 19.38 3.57 30.15
CA PRO A 681 19.32 4.00 28.76
C PRO A 681 20.36 3.30 27.90
N VAL A 682 20.05 3.16 26.62
CA VAL A 682 20.95 2.52 25.65
C VAL A 682 22.13 3.45 25.36
N ASP A 683 23.34 2.93 25.54
CA ASP A 683 24.57 3.65 25.22
C ASP A 683 24.86 3.58 23.71
N MET A 684 24.74 4.72 23.04
CA MET A 684 25.01 4.88 21.61
C MET A 684 26.48 5.19 21.29
N SER A 685 27.33 5.41 22.31
CA SER A 685 28.74 5.73 22.13
C SER A 685 29.55 4.71 21.32
N PRO A 686 29.20 3.41 21.24
CA PRO A 686 29.92 2.47 20.38
C PRO A 686 29.94 2.86 18.89
N LEU A 687 29.00 3.68 18.42
CA LEU A 687 28.93 4.09 17.01
C LEU A 687 29.67 5.40 16.70
N ASN A 688 30.23 6.09 17.70
CA ASN A 688 30.81 7.44 17.54
C ASN A 688 32.04 7.51 16.63
N SER A 689 32.80 6.40 16.54
CA SER A 689 34.07 6.30 15.83
C SER A 689 33.89 5.87 14.39
N VAL A 690 32.66 5.54 13.98
CA VAL A 690 32.34 5.07 12.63
C VAL A 690 32.52 6.22 11.65
N GLN A 691 33.42 6.05 10.69
CA GLN A 691 33.73 7.03 9.65
C GLN A 691 33.11 6.67 8.30
N ASN A 692 32.95 5.37 8.04
CA ASN A 692 32.46 4.87 6.76
C ASN A 692 31.34 3.85 7.00
N ILE A 693 30.25 3.97 6.24
CA ILE A 693 29.19 2.96 6.18
C ILE A 693 29.04 2.52 4.73
N SER A 694 29.21 1.23 4.48
CA SER A 694 28.88 0.56 3.22
C SER A 694 27.58 -0.23 3.38
N GLY A 695 26.44 0.43 3.16
CA GLY A 695 25.10 -0.11 3.35
C GLY A 695 24.02 0.95 3.53
N CYS A 696 22.75 0.55 3.42
CA CYS A 696 21.60 1.43 3.63
C CYS A 696 21.39 1.74 5.13
N LEU A 697 20.79 2.88 5.45
CA LEU A 697 20.33 3.21 6.81
C LEU A 697 18.81 3.16 6.87
N ASN A 698 18.25 2.34 7.76
CA ASN A 698 16.81 2.20 7.92
C ASN A 698 16.42 2.39 9.39
N PHE A 699 15.58 3.38 9.66
CA PHE A 699 15.03 3.71 10.97
C PHE A 699 13.52 3.57 10.89
N TYR A 700 12.97 2.65 11.68
CA TYR A 700 11.56 2.32 11.67
C TYR A 700 11.07 2.23 13.11
N ASP A 701 10.10 3.09 13.47
CA ASP A 701 9.46 3.09 14.79
C ASP A 701 10.48 3.15 15.95
N THR A 702 11.19 4.28 16.07
CA THR A 702 12.27 4.47 17.05
C THR A 702 12.03 5.69 17.93
N ASP A 703 12.55 5.71 19.16
CA ASP A 703 12.50 6.88 20.06
C ASP A 703 13.68 7.86 19.92
N LEU A 704 14.56 7.63 18.95
CA LEU A 704 15.73 8.48 18.69
C LEU A 704 15.32 9.94 18.47
N LYS A 705 16.09 10.88 19.06
CA LYS A 705 15.88 12.32 18.88
C LYS A 705 16.68 12.91 17.73
N ASN A 706 17.85 12.34 17.43
CA ASN A 706 18.72 12.71 16.33
C ASN A 706 19.72 11.59 16.02
N PHE A 707 20.55 11.77 14.99
CA PHE A 707 21.61 10.83 14.61
C PHE A 707 23.01 11.28 15.01
N SER A 708 23.16 12.15 16.02
CA SER A 708 24.46 12.73 16.39
C SER A 708 25.45 11.71 16.97
N PHE A 709 24.98 10.51 17.32
CA PHE A 709 25.83 9.38 17.66
C PHE A 709 26.70 8.90 16.49
N PHE A 710 26.38 9.27 15.24
CA PHE A 710 27.27 9.16 14.08
C PHE A 710 28.18 10.38 13.94
N GLU A 711 28.86 10.76 15.03
CA GLU A 711 29.67 11.98 15.10
C GLU A 711 30.79 12.02 14.06
N SER A 712 31.47 10.89 13.83
CA SER A 712 32.61 10.80 12.90
C SER A 712 32.23 10.34 11.49
N LEU A 713 30.94 10.11 11.20
CA LEU A 713 30.51 9.50 9.94
C LEU A 713 30.74 10.47 8.77
N GLU A 714 31.71 10.17 7.91
CA GLU A 714 32.08 11.01 6.77
C GLU A 714 31.49 10.51 5.45
N ASN A 715 31.44 9.19 5.26
CA ASN A 715 31.11 8.59 3.98
C ASN A 715 30.01 7.53 4.12
N LEU A 716 28.90 7.71 3.40
CA LEU A 716 27.82 6.74 3.28
C LEU A 716 27.74 6.23 1.84
N ARG A 717 28.03 4.96 1.63
CA ARG A 717 27.91 4.28 0.34
C ARG A 717 26.83 3.22 0.44
N SER A 718 25.65 3.52 -0.07
CA SER A 718 24.47 2.66 0.04
C SER A 718 24.41 1.62 -1.08
N ASN A 719 23.73 0.50 -0.78
CA ASN A 719 23.44 -0.57 -1.73
C ASN A 719 21.92 -0.67 -1.98
N GLN A 720 21.46 -1.68 -2.72
CA GLN A 720 20.04 -1.83 -3.08
C GLN A 720 19.27 -2.76 -2.12
N TYR A 721 19.70 -2.88 -0.87
CA TYR A 721 19.11 -3.86 0.06
C TYR A 721 17.71 -3.46 0.56
N PHE A 722 17.52 -2.19 0.95
CA PHE A 722 16.21 -1.62 1.29
C PHE A 722 15.70 -0.73 0.16
N ASP A 723 14.41 -0.40 0.15
CA ASP A 723 13.78 0.43 -0.88
C ASP A 723 14.41 1.83 -0.99
N TYR A 724 14.94 2.35 0.12
CA TYR A 724 15.62 3.64 0.21
C TYR A 724 17.06 3.49 0.72
N ASP A 725 17.93 4.40 0.32
CA ASP A 725 19.31 4.46 0.82
C ASP A 725 19.35 4.98 2.26
N ILE A 726 18.46 5.95 2.58
CA ILE A 726 18.12 6.37 3.93
C ILE A 726 16.59 6.35 4.09
N ASN A 727 16.09 5.54 5.01
CA ASN A 727 14.67 5.48 5.36
C ASN A 727 14.45 5.90 6.81
N ILE A 728 13.57 6.87 7.04
CA ILE A 728 13.10 7.32 8.35
C ILE A 728 11.58 7.23 8.33
N TYR A 729 11.02 6.27 9.05
CA TYR A 729 9.60 5.98 9.02
C TYR A 729 9.03 5.79 10.43
N GLN A 730 8.00 6.60 10.77
CA GLN A 730 7.32 6.56 12.07
C GLN A 730 8.25 6.82 13.27
N CYS A 731 9.30 7.63 13.09
CA CYS A 731 10.21 8.07 14.15
C CYS A 731 9.71 9.38 14.79
N PHE A 732 8.54 9.35 15.45
CA PHE A 732 7.84 10.56 15.91
C PHE A 732 8.60 11.40 16.96
N ASN A 733 9.63 10.86 17.60
CA ASN A 733 10.48 11.57 18.56
C ASN A 733 11.69 12.28 17.91
N LEU A 734 11.93 12.04 16.62
CA LEU A 734 13.11 12.55 15.91
C LEU A 734 12.91 14.03 15.57
N THR A 735 13.73 14.91 16.16
CA THR A 735 13.64 16.37 16.00
C THR A 735 14.80 16.97 15.18
N ARG A 736 15.80 16.18 14.81
CA ARG A 736 16.96 16.65 14.05
C ARG A 736 17.58 15.51 13.25
N PHE A 737 17.99 15.75 12.00
CA PHE A 737 18.76 14.77 11.23
C PHE A 737 20.13 14.54 11.89
N GLY A 738 21.02 15.54 11.87
CA GLY A 738 22.15 15.62 12.79
C GLY A 738 23.23 14.56 12.57
N ILE A 739 23.69 14.38 11.33
CA ILE A 739 24.91 13.60 11.01
C ILE A 739 26.03 14.60 10.64
N PRO A 740 26.76 15.15 11.61
CA PRO A 740 27.50 16.40 11.44
C PRO A 740 28.71 16.30 10.51
N SER A 741 29.37 15.13 10.47
CA SER A 741 30.59 14.93 9.69
C SER A 741 30.35 14.43 8.26
N LEU A 742 29.10 14.23 7.85
CA LEU A 742 28.77 13.59 6.58
C LEU A 742 29.20 14.47 5.40
N LYS A 743 30.12 13.95 4.58
CA LYS A 743 30.73 14.65 3.45
C LYS A 743 30.37 14.05 2.11
N THR A 744 30.25 12.72 2.05
CA THR A 744 29.95 12.04 0.78
C THR A 744 28.82 11.03 0.95
N ILE A 745 27.93 11.03 -0.04
CA ILE A 745 26.91 10.01 -0.21
C ILE A 745 27.02 9.42 -1.61
N SER A 746 26.82 8.12 -1.73
CA SER A 746 26.78 7.43 -3.02
C SER A 746 25.88 6.21 -2.93
N THR A 747 25.38 5.75 -4.07
CA THR A 747 24.51 4.57 -4.15
C THR A 747 24.87 3.75 -5.38
N THR A 748 24.55 2.46 -5.34
CA THR A 748 24.56 1.58 -6.53
C THR A 748 23.27 1.68 -7.34
N ARG A 749 22.28 2.49 -6.90
CA ARG A 749 21.08 2.86 -7.66
C ARG A 749 21.40 3.92 -8.72
N THR A 750 20.42 4.24 -9.56
CA THR A 750 20.53 5.36 -10.52
C THR A 750 20.59 6.71 -9.82
N HIS A 751 19.84 6.86 -8.72
CA HIS A 751 19.79 8.05 -7.89
C HIS A 751 19.72 7.63 -6.43
N PHE A 752 20.29 8.46 -5.55
CA PHE A 752 20.20 8.26 -4.11
C PHE A 752 18.77 8.59 -3.65
N LEU A 753 18.12 7.65 -2.99
CA LEU A 753 16.72 7.72 -2.56
C LEU A 753 16.63 7.90 -1.05
N MET A 754 15.85 8.88 -0.62
CA MET A 754 15.62 9.15 0.79
C MET A 754 14.11 9.25 1.09
N ASN A 755 13.71 8.72 2.24
CA ASN A 755 12.34 8.81 2.74
C ASN A 755 12.34 9.32 4.18
N VAL A 756 11.52 10.35 4.44
CA VAL A 756 11.31 10.93 5.76
C VAL A 756 9.81 11.13 5.99
N PHE A 757 9.21 10.22 6.77
CA PHE A 757 7.78 10.20 7.02
C PHE A 757 7.47 9.86 8.48
N GLY A 758 6.55 10.60 9.09
CA GLY A 758 6.17 10.39 10.49
C GLY A 758 7.30 10.71 11.48
N VAL A 759 7.89 11.90 11.36
CA VAL A 759 8.87 12.47 12.31
C VAL A 759 8.21 13.55 13.16
N HIS A 760 8.91 14.07 14.19
CA HIS A 760 8.41 15.17 15.02
C HIS A 760 8.21 16.45 14.19
N ASP A 761 7.29 17.33 14.57
CA ASP A 761 7.04 18.63 13.88
C ASP A 761 8.22 19.63 13.99
N ASP A 762 9.13 19.35 14.91
CA ASP A 762 10.38 20.09 15.08
C ASP A 762 11.53 19.54 14.26
N PHE A 763 11.33 18.40 13.58
CA PHE A 763 12.35 17.81 12.72
C PHE A 763 12.86 18.81 11.68
N CYS A 764 14.16 19.07 11.72
CA CYS A 764 14.79 20.00 10.79
C CYS A 764 16.10 19.50 10.18
N PHE A 765 16.36 19.97 8.96
CA PHE A 765 17.64 19.89 8.26
C PHE A 765 18.37 21.23 8.35
N THR A 766 19.69 21.18 8.48
CA THR A 766 20.50 22.39 8.28
C THR A 766 20.69 22.69 6.79
N THR A 767 21.14 23.91 6.48
CA THR A 767 21.37 24.28 5.08
C THR A 767 22.55 23.50 4.49
N SER A 768 23.56 23.17 5.29
CA SER A 768 24.68 22.32 4.89
C SER A 768 24.25 20.89 4.55
N GLU A 769 23.36 20.29 5.35
CA GLU A 769 22.81 18.95 5.07
C GLU A 769 21.99 18.97 3.77
N MET A 770 21.13 19.97 3.60
CA MET A 770 20.35 20.07 2.38
C MET A 770 21.22 20.35 1.15
N HIS A 771 22.30 21.12 1.29
CA HIS A 771 23.28 21.34 0.23
C HIS A 771 23.85 20.02 -0.28
N LEU A 772 24.28 19.15 0.64
CA LEU A 772 24.81 17.83 0.32
C LEU A 772 23.80 17.01 -0.49
N PHE A 773 22.53 17.02 -0.10
CA PHE A 773 21.49 16.27 -0.80
C PHE A 773 21.17 16.84 -2.19
N LEU A 774 21.16 18.17 -2.34
CA LEU A 774 20.95 18.82 -3.63
C LEU A 774 22.11 18.59 -4.59
N GLU A 775 23.35 18.69 -4.11
CA GLU A 775 24.55 18.47 -4.93
C GLU A 775 24.67 17.02 -5.42
N ASN A 776 24.17 16.06 -4.64
CA ASN A 776 24.16 14.65 -4.99
C ASN A 776 22.85 14.19 -5.65
N ASN A 777 21.99 15.12 -6.10
CA ASN A 777 20.74 14.82 -6.80
C ASN A 777 19.84 13.80 -6.07
N VAL A 778 19.76 13.91 -4.73
CA VAL A 778 18.90 13.03 -3.92
C VAL A 778 17.44 13.21 -4.31
N LEU A 779 16.74 12.10 -4.49
CA LEU A 779 15.29 12.07 -4.68
C LEU A 779 14.61 11.72 -3.36
N PHE A 780 13.61 12.52 -2.99
CA PHE A 780 12.83 12.33 -1.78
C PHE A 780 11.46 11.77 -2.13
N ASP A 781 11.10 10.64 -1.53
CA ASP A 781 9.74 10.10 -1.66
C ASP A 781 8.78 10.84 -0.71
N ASN A 782 9.06 10.75 0.60
CA ASN A 782 8.51 11.67 1.59
C ASN A 782 9.62 12.52 2.20
N LEU A 783 9.24 13.73 2.62
CA LEU A 783 10.10 14.75 3.20
C LEU A 783 9.28 15.59 4.17
N HIS A 784 9.08 15.08 5.37
CA HIS A 784 8.57 15.87 6.49
C HIS A 784 9.76 16.55 7.17
N GLY A 785 9.77 17.87 7.25
CA GLY A 785 10.81 18.62 7.96
C GLY A 785 10.89 20.10 7.58
N LYS A 786 11.65 20.86 8.37
CA LYS A 786 11.91 22.30 8.16
C LYS A 786 13.41 22.63 8.13
N TYR A 787 13.76 23.87 7.83
CA TYR A 787 15.15 24.33 8.02
C TYR A 787 15.39 24.70 9.48
N CYS A 788 16.58 24.37 9.99
CA CYS A 788 17.00 24.78 11.32
C CYS A 788 17.39 26.27 11.32
N TYR A 789 16.77 27.09 12.18
CA TYR A 789 17.05 28.54 12.28
C TYR A 789 18.00 28.92 13.43
N ASN A 790 18.21 28.02 14.40
CA ASN A 790 18.94 28.31 15.65
C ASN A 790 20.36 27.72 15.70
N GLU A 791 20.85 27.18 14.59
CA GLU A 791 22.17 26.53 14.52
C GLU A 791 23.23 27.60 14.26
N THR A 792 23.93 28.02 15.32
CA THR A 792 24.82 29.19 15.37
C THR A 792 26.11 29.08 14.54
N GLU A 793 26.34 27.96 13.85
CA GLU A 793 27.61 27.65 13.18
C GLU A 793 27.55 27.74 11.65
N GLU A 794 26.39 28.01 11.05
CA GLU A 794 26.27 28.09 9.59
C GLU A 794 26.60 29.49 9.04
N SER A 795 27.46 29.53 8.02
CA SER A 795 27.75 30.72 7.20
C SER A 795 26.59 31.00 6.22
N VAL A 796 25.38 31.17 6.74
CA VAL A 796 24.17 31.45 5.95
C VAL A 796 23.59 32.81 6.32
N CYS A 797 23.21 33.58 5.31
CA CYS A 797 22.53 34.85 5.53
C CYS A 797 21.04 34.60 5.77
N ILE A 798 20.53 35.01 6.92
CA ILE A 798 19.08 35.01 7.17
C ILE A 798 18.46 36.18 6.41
N PHE A 799 17.50 35.90 5.54
CA PHE A 799 16.83 36.93 4.76
C PHE A 799 15.75 37.64 5.59
N GLU A 800 15.90 38.95 5.76
CA GLU A 800 14.85 39.82 6.29
C GLU A 800 14.23 40.68 5.17
N ASN A 801 15.08 41.40 4.42
CA ASN A 801 14.70 42.20 3.24
C ASN A 801 15.93 42.56 2.40
N MET A 802 15.71 43.06 1.18
CA MET A 802 16.78 43.41 0.23
C MET A 802 17.71 44.53 0.73
N SER A 803 17.19 45.47 1.54
CA SER A 803 17.97 46.60 2.03
C SER A 803 18.96 46.22 3.13
N SER A 804 18.62 45.24 3.98
CA SER A 804 19.47 44.75 5.07
C SER A 804 20.39 43.60 4.65
N LEU A 805 20.08 42.87 3.57
CA LEU A 805 20.92 41.77 3.07
C LEU A 805 22.38 42.21 2.83
N GLU A 806 23.35 41.42 3.29
CA GLU A 806 24.77 41.70 3.07
C GLU A 806 25.22 41.36 1.63
N SER A 807 26.17 42.10 1.07
CA SER A 807 26.61 41.93 -0.33
C SER A 807 27.52 40.72 -0.58
N ASN A 808 28.03 40.09 0.47
CA ASN A 808 28.92 38.93 0.43
C ASN A 808 28.19 37.59 0.70
N CYS A 809 26.86 37.60 0.79
CA CYS A 809 26.06 36.39 0.98
C CYS A 809 26.24 35.41 -0.19
N THR A 810 26.63 34.17 0.12
CA THR A 810 26.63 33.06 -0.83
C THR A 810 25.42 32.15 -0.66
N ASP A 811 24.92 32.04 0.56
CA ASP A 811 23.82 31.18 0.95
C ASP A 811 22.80 32.03 1.68
N ILE A 812 21.53 31.88 1.31
CA ILE A 812 20.43 32.62 1.93
C ILE A 812 19.43 31.62 2.52
N LEU A 813 19.04 31.82 3.77
CA LEU A 813 17.94 31.11 4.43
C LEU A 813 16.76 32.06 4.61
N GLY A 814 15.61 31.68 4.05
CA GLY A 814 14.39 32.48 4.10
C GLY A 814 13.91 32.95 2.73
N PRO A 815 12.72 33.58 2.66
CA PRO A 815 12.06 33.91 1.40
C PRO A 815 12.60 35.21 0.82
N VAL A 816 13.28 35.14 -0.32
CA VAL A 816 13.81 36.30 -1.06
C VAL A 816 12.71 36.88 -1.95
N HIS A 817 12.32 38.13 -1.68
CA HIS A 817 11.38 38.88 -2.50
C HIS A 817 12.06 40.11 -3.11
N ILE A 818 11.85 40.33 -4.42
CA ILE A 818 12.28 41.53 -5.14
C ILE A 818 11.03 42.17 -5.74
N ASN A 819 10.57 43.27 -5.16
CA ASN A 819 9.41 44.03 -5.63
C ASN A 819 9.82 45.28 -6.42
N SER A 820 8.83 45.96 -7.00
CA SER A 820 9.01 47.29 -7.63
C SER A 820 9.73 48.27 -6.71
N GLY A 821 10.81 48.89 -7.19
CA GLY A 821 11.67 49.82 -6.44
C GLY A 821 12.83 49.17 -5.68
N GLU A 822 12.85 47.84 -5.53
CA GLU A 822 13.93 47.11 -4.86
C GLU A 822 15.04 46.65 -5.83
N GLU A 823 14.89 46.87 -7.14
CA GLU A 823 15.87 46.50 -8.16
C GLU A 823 17.24 47.16 -7.96
N ILE A 824 17.26 48.29 -7.24
CA ILE A 824 18.50 48.98 -6.84
C ILE A 824 19.42 48.10 -5.98
N TYR A 825 18.87 47.08 -5.31
CA TYR A 825 19.60 46.18 -4.42
C TYR A 825 20.03 44.86 -5.09
N LYS A 826 19.67 44.62 -6.36
CA LYS A 826 19.89 43.34 -7.04
C LYS A 826 21.33 42.85 -7.03
N GLU A 827 22.31 43.76 -7.04
CA GLU A 827 23.73 43.42 -7.01
C GLU A 827 24.17 42.72 -5.72
N LYS A 828 23.40 42.81 -4.64
CA LYS A 828 23.63 42.04 -3.41
C LYS A 828 23.44 40.53 -3.61
N LEU A 829 22.65 40.13 -4.60
CA LEU A 829 22.41 38.73 -4.95
C LEU A 829 23.48 38.17 -5.90
N ARG A 830 24.43 38.98 -6.37
CA ARG A 830 25.45 38.57 -7.35
C ARG A 830 26.27 37.37 -6.91
N ASN A 831 26.61 37.28 -5.62
CA ASN A 831 27.43 36.20 -5.08
C ASN A 831 26.61 35.00 -4.60
N VAL A 832 25.28 35.10 -4.61
CA VAL A 832 24.38 34.07 -4.09
C VAL A 832 24.42 32.85 -4.99
N ARG A 833 24.66 31.71 -4.37
CA ARG A 833 24.70 30.38 -4.97
C ARG A 833 23.49 29.56 -4.57
N ASN A 834 23.04 29.67 -3.33
CA ASN A 834 21.96 28.83 -2.82
C ASN A 834 20.92 29.66 -2.06
N ILE A 835 19.66 29.38 -2.32
CA ILE A 835 18.52 29.96 -1.60
C ILE A 835 17.72 28.82 -0.97
N TYR A 836 17.78 28.70 0.35
CA TYR A 836 16.99 27.78 1.16
C TYR A 836 15.68 28.49 1.55
N GLY A 837 14.78 28.59 0.58
CA GLY A 837 13.57 29.39 0.68
C GLY A 837 13.00 29.73 -0.69
N LEU A 838 12.07 30.70 -0.71
CA LEU A 838 11.45 31.19 -1.93
C LEU A 838 12.35 32.21 -2.63
N LEU A 839 12.25 32.30 -3.95
CA LEU A 839 12.72 33.43 -4.75
C LEU A 839 11.55 33.96 -5.58
N ILE A 840 11.04 35.13 -5.23
CA ILE A 840 9.94 35.80 -5.92
C ILE A 840 10.43 37.14 -6.46
N ILE A 841 10.33 37.35 -7.77
CA ILE A 841 10.64 38.61 -8.43
C ILE A 841 9.36 39.12 -9.08
N GLN A 842 8.83 40.25 -8.62
CA GLN A 842 7.54 40.73 -9.07
C GLN A 842 7.47 42.23 -9.30
N ASP A 843 6.70 42.61 -10.33
CA ASP A 843 6.41 44.01 -10.68
C ASP A 843 7.68 44.88 -10.91
N THR A 844 8.78 44.27 -11.39
CA THR A 844 10.05 44.98 -11.58
C THR A 844 10.27 45.50 -13.00
N ASP A 845 11.14 46.50 -13.12
CA ASP A 845 11.65 47.01 -14.39
C ASP A 845 12.93 46.27 -14.87
N LEU A 846 13.17 45.05 -14.38
CA LEU A 846 14.34 44.24 -14.78
C LEU A 846 14.22 43.80 -16.25
N ILE A 847 15.33 43.92 -16.99
CA ILE A 847 15.44 43.48 -18.39
C ILE A 847 15.97 42.04 -18.48
N ASP A 848 16.81 41.63 -17.53
CA ASP A 848 17.38 40.29 -17.42
C ASP A 848 17.63 39.89 -15.96
N LEU A 849 18.00 38.61 -15.77
CA LEU A 849 18.35 38.03 -14.47
C LEU A 849 19.86 37.75 -14.33
N ASN A 850 20.73 38.43 -15.09
CA ASN A 850 22.17 38.12 -15.11
C ASN A 850 22.87 38.35 -13.75
N PHE A 851 22.27 39.14 -12.86
CA PHE A 851 22.75 39.28 -11.49
C PHE A 851 22.60 37.99 -10.65
N LEU A 852 21.85 37.00 -11.12
CA LEU A 852 21.73 35.67 -10.52
C LEU A 852 22.62 34.63 -11.22
N GLU A 853 23.64 35.04 -11.98
CA GLU A 853 24.51 34.14 -12.75
C GLU A 853 25.14 33.02 -11.92
N ASN A 854 25.39 33.24 -10.63
CA ASN A 854 26.01 32.27 -9.72
C ASN A 854 25.03 31.33 -9.01
N LEU A 855 23.72 31.55 -9.16
CA LEU A 855 22.68 30.79 -8.48
C LEU A 855 22.66 29.35 -8.99
N LYS A 856 22.80 28.39 -8.09
CA LYS A 856 22.84 26.94 -8.34
C LYS A 856 21.60 26.22 -7.85
N TYR A 857 21.14 26.54 -6.65
CA TYR A 857 20.04 25.84 -6.01
C TYR A 857 19.03 26.79 -5.38
N ILE A 858 17.75 26.46 -5.53
CA ILE A 858 16.66 27.05 -4.77
C ILE A 858 15.89 25.87 -4.17
N ALA A 859 15.66 25.84 -2.85
CA ALA A 859 15.08 24.66 -2.21
C ALA A 859 14.11 25.02 -1.08
N VAL A 860 12.91 24.46 -1.15
CA VAL A 860 11.87 24.56 -0.12
C VAL A 860 11.44 23.16 0.29
N LEU A 861 11.34 22.92 1.59
CA LEU A 861 10.98 21.60 2.16
C LEU A 861 9.48 21.40 2.37
N ASN A 862 8.68 22.46 2.21
CA ASN A 862 7.22 22.39 2.31
C ASN A 862 6.61 21.99 0.95
N ASP A 863 5.51 21.25 0.98
CA ASP A 863 4.87 20.69 -0.19
C ASP A 863 4.17 21.80 -1.03
N SER A 864 3.65 22.85 -0.36
CA SER A 864 2.63 23.77 -0.94
C SER A 864 3.09 24.94 -1.79
N THR A 865 4.39 25.13 -2.01
CA THR A 865 4.88 26.39 -2.59
C THR A 865 5.76 26.15 -3.81
N VAL A 866 5.58 27.02 -4.82
CA VAL A 866 6.47 27.10 -5.98
C VAL A 866 7.71 27.90 -5.57
N PRO A 867 8.91 27.30 -5.51
CA PRO A 867 10.08 27.96 -4.96
C PRO A 867 10.57 29.15 -5.76
N PHE A 868 10.49 29.11 -7.09
CA PHE A 868 10.95 30.20 -7.94
C PHE A 868 9.80 30.80 -8.77
N GLN A 869 9.54 32.09 -8.58
CA GLN A 869 8.41 32.78 -9.22
C GLN A 869 8.86 34.11 -9.85
N LEU A 870 8.51 34.31 -11.12
CA LEU A 870 8.58 35.60 -11.79
C LEU A 870 7.16 36.06 -12.12
N ILE A 871 6.76 37.24 -11.61
CA ILE A 871 5.39 37.72 -11.72
C ILE A 871 5.37 39.15 -12.28
N SER A 872 4.63 39.41 -13.35
CA SER A 872 4.37 40.75 -13.88
C SER A 872 5.61 41.60 -14.26
N ASN A 873 6.76 40.99 -14.54
CA ASN A 873 7.97 41.71 -14.97
C ASN A 873 7.90 41.99 -16.48
N LYS A 874 7.19 43.07 -16.85
CA LYS A 874 6.85 43.38 -18.25
C LYS A 874 8.04 43.73 -19.14
N GLN A 875 9.11 44.27 -18.56
CA GLN A 875 10.32 44.67 -19.29
C GLN A 875 11.35 43.53 -19.43
N LEU A 876 11.09 42.39 -18.78
CA LEU A 876 11.99 41.24 -18.82
C LEU A 876 12.04 40.72 -20.26
N GLN A 877 13.25 40.45 -20.75
CA GLN A 877 13.54 39.95 -22.09
C GLN A 877 14.26 38.60 -22.07
N SER A 878 14.92 38.25 -20.97
CA SER A 878 15.67 37.00 -20.82
C SER A 878 15.66 36.50 -19.38
N VAL A 879 15.58 35.19 -19.22
CA VAL A 879 15.59 34.45 -17.94
C VAL A 879 16.77 33.47 -17.86
N SER A 880 17.90 33.86 -18.44
CA SER A 880 19.13 33.06 -18.43
C SER A 880 19.68 32.89 -17.01
N LEU A 881 19.75 31.65 -16.54
CA LEU A 881 20.32 31.24 -15.25
C LEU A 881 21.37 30.14 -15.48
N PRO A 882 22.58 30.49 -15.95
CA PRO A 882 23.52 29.54 -16.55
C PRO A 882 24.08 28.50 -15.59
N ASN A 883 24.08 28.77 -14.28
CA ASN A 883 24.59 27.85 -13.27
C ASN A 883 23.50 27.19 -12.44
N LEU A 884 22.21 27.47 -12.70
CA LEU A 884 21.11 26.87 -11.97
C LEU A 884 21.06 25.38 -12.32
N LYS A 885 21.09 24.54 -11.28
CA LYS A 885 21.12 23.09 -11.41
C LYS A 885 19.81 22.44 -10.98
N ARG A 886 19.16 22.99 -9.95
CA ARG A 886 17.92 22.42 -9.41
C ARG A 886 17.11 23.47 -8.68
N VAL A 887 15.79 23.48 -8.92
CA VAL A 887 14.82 24.15 -8.07
C VAL A 887 13.98 23.05 -7.43
N PHE A 888 14.00 22.97 -6.10
CA PHE A 888 13.47 21.84 -5.36
C PHE A 888 12.29 22.23 -4.48
N SER A 889 11.17 21.53 -4.66
CA SER A 889 10.10 21.33 -3.66
C SER A 889 9.32 20.07 -4.01
N LYS A 890 8.51 19.60 -3.08
CA LYS A 890 7.58 18.49 -3.29
C LYS A 890 6.33 18.85 -4.11
N GLY A 891 6.07 20.13 -4.31
CA GLY A 891 4.94 20.59 -5.11
C GLY A 891 5.07 20.12 -6.56
N LEU A 892 3.96 20.08 -7.30
CA LEU A 892 4.01 19.66 -8.72
C LEU A 892 4.89 20.58 -9.57
N TYR A 893 4.94 21.87 -9.25
CA TYR A 893 5.68 22.87 -10.02
C TYR A 893 6.70 23.57 -9.12
N GLN A 894 7.93 23.69 -9.64
CA GLN A 894 9.04 24.31 -8.91
C GLN A 894 9.36 25.72 -9.45
N VAL A 895 9.04 25.99 -10.71
CA VAL A 895 9.25 27.29 -11.33
C VAL A 895 7.96 27.79 -11.96
N SER A 896 7.59 29.05 -11.71
CA SER A 896 6.41 29.68 -12.29
C SER A 896 6.73 31.04 -12.90
N PHE A 897 6.24 31.25 -14.12
CA PHE A 897 6.25 32.54 -14.81
C PHE A 897 4.82 33.00 -15.00
N VAL A 898 4.44 34.15 -14.44
CA VAL A 898 3.09 34.71 -14.54
C VAL A 898 3.15 36.15 -15.05
N ASP A 899 2.43 36.44 -16.12
CA ASP A 899 2.20 37.80 -16.66
C ASP A 899 3.48 38.60 -17.00
N ASN A 900 4.59 37.91 -17.30
CA ASN A 900 5.85 38.54 -17.75
C ASN A 900 5.80 38.87 -19.27
N GLY A 901 6.84 39.54 -19.79
CA GLY A 901 6.93 39.92 -21.22
C GLY A 901 6.66 38.76 -22.20
N SER A 902 5.95 39.02 -23.30
CA SER A 902 5.46 37.98 -24.24
C SER A 902 6.55 37.20 -25.00
N ASP A 903 7.78 37.74 -25.02
CA ASP A 903 8.91 37.20 -25.78
C ASP A 903 9.99 36.54 -24.91
N ILE A 904 9.79 36.43 -23.59
CA ILE A 904 10.84 35.93 -22.68
C ILE A 904 11.14 34.44 -22.82
N LEU A 905 10.13 33.65 -23.17
CA LEU A 905 10.19 32.20 -23.31
C LEU A 905 9.21 31.76 -24.41
N ASN A 906 9.70 30.94 -25.33
CA ASN A 906 8.87 30.10 -26.20
C ASN A 906 8.90 28.66 -25.69
N SER A 907 8.14 27.77 -26.33
CA SER A 907 8.07 26.36 -25.92
C SER A 907 9.46 25.71 -25.90
N THR A 908 10.28 25.97 -26.92
CA THR A 908 11.66 25.47 -26.99
C THR A 908 12.51 25.96 -25.82
N ALA A 909 12.56 27.26 -25.55
CA ALA A 909 13.37 27.82 -24.46
C ALA A 909 12.90 27.38 -23.07
N CYS A 910 11.60 27.14 -22.90
CA CYS A 910 11.02 26.60 -21.66
C CYS A 910 11.42 25.13 -21.45
N LEU A 911 11.38 24.31 -22.51
CA LEU A 911 11.84 22.92 -22.47
C LEU A 911 13.35 22.84 -22.25
N ASP A 912 14.14 23.68 -22.94
CA ASP A 912 15.59 23.78 -22.73
C ASP A 912 15.91 24.15 -21.28
N LEU A 913 15.14 25.05 -20.66
CA LEU A 913 15.29 25.38 -19.24
C LEU A 913 14.99 24.15 -18.36
N MET A 914 13.91 23.41 -18.63
CA MET A 914 13.57 22.19 -17.88
C MET A 914 14.62 21.09 -18.03
N GLU A 915 15.10 20.82 -19.25
CA GLU A 915 16.07 19.76 -19.53
C GLU A 915 17.44 20.00 -18.87
N ASN A 916 17.81 21.27 -18.64
CA ASN A 916 19.04 21.64 -17.96
C ASN A 916 18.94 21.57 -16.42
N LEU A 917 17.74 21.35 -15.87
CA LEU A 917 17.50 21.30 -14.43
C LEU A 917 17.16 19.87 -13.99
N PHE A 918 17.73 19.44 -12.87
CA PHE A 918 17.41 18.13 -12.31
C PHE A 918 16.02 18.17 -11.64
N ASP A 919 15.12 17.29 -12.06
CA ASP A 919 13.82 17.03 -11.39
C ASP A 919 13.03 18.33 -11.08
N THR A 920 12.93 19.22 -12.08
CA THR A 920 12.34 20.56 -11.93
C THR A 920 11.28 20.78 -13.01
N HIS A 921 10.04 21.06 -12.59
CA HIS A 921 8.92 21.35 -13.48
C HIS A 921 8.63 22.85 -13.54
N VAL A 922 8.38 23.33 -14.76
CA VAL A 922 8.15 24.74 -15.08
C VAL A 922 6.73 24.95 -15.57
N ILE A 923 6.07 25.99 -15.07
CA ILE A 923 4.76 26.46 -15.56
C ILE A 923 4.85 27.91 -16.03
N PHE A 924 4.26 28.21 -17.19
CA PHE A 924 4.23 29.53 -17.81
C PHE A 924 2.78 29.97 -18.06
N ASN A 925 2.34 31.03 -17.40
CA ASN A 925 0.95 31.55 -17.45
C ASN A 925 -0.10 30.46 -17.24
N GLY A 926 0.16 29.55 -16.28
CA GLY A 926 -0.73 28.42 -15.99
C GLY A 926 -0.67 27.27 -17.01
N ARG A 927 0.36 27.23 -17.87
CA ARG A 927 0.53 26.20 -18.92
C ARG A 927 1.89 25.53 -18.82
N GLU A 928 1.95 24.24 -19.16
CA GLU A 928 3.20 23.49 -19.30
C GLU A 928 3.98 23.94 -20.56
N CYS A 929 5.29 23.73 -20.56
CA CYS A 929 6.18 24.20 -21.62
C CYS A 929 5.76 23.74 -23.03
N GLU A 930 5.25 22.51 -23.21
CA GLU A 930 4.83 21.96 -24.51
C GLU A 930 3.58 22.63 -25.10
N ALA A 931 2.85 23.40 -24.29
CA ALA A 931 1.57 24.01 -24.67
C ALA A 931 1.68 25.52 -24.99
N ILE A 932 2.86 26.12 -24.84
CA ILE A 932 3.07 27.57 -24.98
C ILE A 932 2.81 28.05 -26.42
N ASP A 933 3.38 27.39 -27.44
CA ASP A 933 3.37 27.90 -28.81
C ASP A 933 2.16 27.46 -29.65
N ARG A 934 1.37 26.47 -29.20
CA ARG A 934 0.18 25.97 -29.92
C ARG A 934 -0.93 27.01 -30.10
N VAL A 935 -0.89 28.11 -29.35
CA VAL A 935 -1.92 29.18 -29.39
C VAL A 935 -1.37 30.46 -30.02
N ARG A 936 -0.04 30.67 -30.08
CA ARG A 936 0.55 31.81 -30.80
C ARG A 936 0.23 31.78 -32.30
N ASP A 937 0.08 30.58 -32.87
CA ASP A 937 -0.35 30.37 -34.25
C ASP A 937 -1.85 30.62 -34.49
N GLU A 938 -2.68 30.57 -33.43
CA GLU A 938 -4.11 30.89 -33.51
C GLU A 938 -4.38 32.41 -33.48
N GLU A 939 -3.47 33.20 -32.91
CA GLU A 939 -3.62 34.66 -32.78
C GLU A 939 -3.08 35.47 -33.98
N ASN A 940 -2.16 34.93 -34.80
CA ASN A 940 -1.50 35.67 -35.90
C ASN A 940 -2.00 35.39 -37.33
N GLY A 941 -3.17 34.77 -37.48
CA GLY A 941 -3.96 34.87 -38.71
C GLY A 941 -3.57 33.94 -39.86
N SER A 942 -4.32 32.85 -39.99
CA SER A 942 -5.08 32.61 -41.21
C SER A 942 -6.36 31.87 -40.84
N VAL A 943 -7.50 32.53 -41.03
CA VAL A 943 -8.82 31.90 -40.90
C VAL A 943 -8.95 30.92 -42.06
N ILE A 944 -8.53 29.69 -41.84
CA ILE A 944 -9.01 28.53 -42.58
C ILE A 944 -9.74 27.67 -41.58
N ASN A 945 -11.07 27.83 -41.60
CA ASN A 945 -12.03 27.01 -40.85
C ASN A 945 -11.69 25.53 -40.98
N TYR A 946 -11.01 24.97 -39.98
CA TYR A 946 -10.94 23.53 -39.77
C TYR A 946 -12.24 23.02 -39.11
N PHE A 947 -13.38 23.51 -39.60
CA PHE A 947 -14.70 23.03 -39.22
C PHE A 947 -15.24 21.98 -40.22
N ASN A 948 -14.36 21.35 -41.02
CA ASN A 948 -14.79 20.41 -42.06
C ASN A 948 -13.97 19.12 -42.20
N VAL A 949 -13.10 18.76 -41.24
CA VAL A 949 -12.54 17.39 -41.22
C VAL A 949 -13.43 16.41 -40.47
N ARG A 950 -14.20 16.88 -39.47
CA ARG A 950 -15.22 16.05 -38.81
C ARG A 950 -16.46 15.78 -39.67
N VAL A 951 -16.79 16.66 -40.61
CA VAL A 951 -17.94 16.48 -41.53
C VAL A 951 -17.57 15.61 -42.74
N VAL A 952 -16.35 15.73 -43.27
CA VAL A 952 -15.89 14.84 -44.37
C VAL A 952 -15.59 13.43 -43.86
N LEU A 953 -15.07 13.27 -42.63
CA LEU A 953 -14.94 11.94 -42.02
C LEU A 953 -16.30 11.34 -41.63
N LEU A 954 -17.32 12.15 -41.32
CA LEU A 954 -18.69 11.65 -41.15
C LEU A 954 -19.30 11.12 -42.45
N ILE A 955 -18.97 11.73 -43.60
CA ILE A 955 -19.46 11.27 -44.91
C ILE A 955 -18.71 10.02 -45.39
N LEU A 956 -17.44 9.84 -45.02
CA LEU A 956 -16.71 8.60 -45.32
C LEU A 956 -17.03 7.45 -44.34
N PHE A 957 -17.47 7.73 -43.12
CA PHE A 957 -17.94 6.70 -42.18
C PHE A 957 -19.33 6.15 -42.54
N VAL A 958 -20.13 6.85 -43.35
CA VAL A 958 -21.45 6.36 -43.83
C VAL A 958 -21.33 5.50 -45.11
N CYS A 959 -20.14 5.36 -45.70
CA CYS A 959 -19.93 4.46 -46.84
C CYS A 959 -19.09 3.22 -46.55
N PHE A 960 -18.49 3.07 -45.37
CA PHE A 960 -17.91 1.79 -44.93
C PHE A 960 -18.06 1.59 -43.41
N ILE A 961 -19.13 0.86 -43.09
CA ILE A 961 -19.51 0.15 -41.84
C ILE A 961 -20.40 0.94 -40.88
#